data_AF-A0A3D8JQ38-F1
#
_entry.id   AF-A0A3D8JQ38-F1
#
_cell.length_a   1.000
_cell.length_b   1.000
_cell.length_c   1.000
_cell.angle_alpha   90.00
_cell.angle_beta   90.00
_cell.angle_gamma   90.00
#
_symmetry.space_group_name_H-M   'P 1'
#
loop_
_entity.id
_entity.type
_entity.pdbx_description
1 polymer ?
#
loop_
_entity_poly.entity_id
_entity_poly.type
_entity_poly.pdbx_seq_one_letter_code
_entity_poly.pdbx_strand_id
1 'polypeptide(L)'
;MTLAALLGPTYAGVQDRVNTRPYTMDQVWQQTQRLQAIPMANPQKMRDLVMRFTQLRTWAEFTAAFDLAVPLVATWSAEQIHQLRTARLANPALTPADWGAIGAELTAANATVPNVQQFAQIHRPERIPPWPIGEIVALAQAFNAQQHGMTATQWREVTASLQAPNMTSAAALAFISLPAASWNAGNKRQLALQFQTDRGGLTAVEFAAVATALTLQRATPDIGSRFARMANYPAPERAALATSFNANQAGLSPGEWLDVVRPLAAAHATAANAEAFVRLEWARAERLLLVQAFQAGQQGMSAAEWAALAGALTGGNARVDVANPLIALAAWQPAERRGLAADFQSNTRGLPSAQWAAIAAPLTGARATAATAGQFAALVGWPAAERAALSTAFEANRHGLTLPQWVQLATSLTGARATALIAGHFASLAGWATAEKLALAAAFEANQHGLTSAQCVAIAAVLTGAHRTANTARHFVGLPGWSAANRVLLAQDFIANAGAGAANEWGDVAFPLTDARATVANVTAFGTIARWTTAQRAALARAFNTNTRNSTAQDWALIATQYGGANRALRTERHMAYRASNWPATVNLGGVAYRLRAMGRDDDVGLVYELPTGAQFPHITIHALEVTRSPATWRQAGQDYQVVLDDGAGRTYPYRGNAYSPFPGNPAAAAATAATLAGQFWGAI
;
A
#
# COMPACT_ATOMS: atom_id res chain seq x y z
N MET A 1 -39.55 -63.00 -66.33
CA MET A 1 -40.91 -63.53 -66.56
C MET A 1 -41.35 -64.19 -65.26
N THR A 2 -42.33 -63.64 -64.56
CA THR A 2 -42.69 -64.08 -63.20
C THR A 2 -43.75 -65.18 -63.27
N LEU A 3 -43.64 -66.22 -62.43
CA LEU A 3 -44.55 -67.39 -62.43
C LEU A 3 -46.03 -66.98 -62.30
N ALA A 4 -46.31 -65.86 -61.63
CA ALA A 4 -47.63 -65.26 -61.48
C ALA A 4 -48.26 -64.81 -62.82
N ALA A 5 -47.46 -64.39 -63.80
CA ALA A 5 -47.94 -64.03 -65.13
C ALA A 5 -48.37 -65.25 -65.97
N LEU A 6 -47.95 -66.45 -65.57
CA LEU A 6 -48.24 -67.70 -66.27
C LEU A 6 -49.46 -68.46 -65.71
N LEU A 7 -49.94 -68.11 -64.51
CA LEU A 7 -50.89 -68.96 -63.76
C LEU A 7 -52.20 -68.28 -63.31
N GLY A 8 -52.38 -66.98 -63.56
CA GLY A 8 -53.65 -66.27 -63.36
C GLY A 8 -54.07 -66.02 -61.88
N PRO A 9 -55.13 -65.22 -61.65
CA PRO A 9 -55.53 -64.72 -60.31
C PRO A 9 -55.99 -65.81 -59.32
N THR A 10 -56.25 -67.03 -59.80
CA THR A 10 -56.59 -68.21 -58.99
C THR A 10 -55.42 -68.75 -58.17
N TYR A 11 -54.18 -68.35 -58.48
CA TYR A 11 -52.99 -68.82 -57.75
C TYR A 11 -52.77 -68.10 -56.40
N ALA A 12 -53.41 -66.94 -56.20
CA ALA A 12 -53.29 -66.15 -54.96
C ALA A 12 -53.75 -66.90 -53.70
N GLY A 13 -54.63 -67.90 -53.85
CA GLY A 13 -55.16 -68.74 -52.76
C GLY A 13 -54.47 -70.09 -52.58
N VAL A 14 -53.54 -70.49 -53.47
CA VAL A 14 -52.87 -71.79 -53.39
C VAL A 14 -51.94 -71.80 -52.19
N GLN A 15 -52.23 -72.68 -51.22
CA GLN A 15 -51.41 -72.82 -50.02
C GLN A 15 -50.27 -73.80 -50.28
N ASP A 16 -49.03 -73.32 -50.22
CA ASP A 16 -47.84 -74.17 -50.18
C ASP A 16 -47.42 -74.40 -48.73
N ARG A 17 -46.91 -75.61 -48.44
CA ARG A 17 -46.49 -75.98 -47.09
C ARG A 17 -45.00 -75.81 -46.94
N VAL A 18 -44.60 -74.77 -46.23
CA VAL A 18 -43.20 -74.60 -45.82
C VAL A 18 -43.05 -75.07 -44.37
N ASN A 19 -42.26 -76.12 -44.14
CA ASN A 19 -42.08 -76.77 -42.84
C ASN A 19 -43.40 -77.04 -42.10
N THR A 20 -44.33 -77.75 -42.77
CA THR A 20 -45.64 -78.21 -42.25
C THR A 20 -46.74 -77.15 -42.06
N ARG A 21 -46.49 -75.87 -42.36
CA ARG A 21 -47.50 -74.80 -42.25
C ARG A 21 -47.93 -74.26 -43.62
N PRO A 22 -49.23 -74.03 -43.84
CA PRO A 22 -49.73 -73.50 -45.11
C PRO A 22 -49.50 -71.98 -45.20
N TYR A 23 -48.92 -71.54 -46.31
CA TYR A 23 -48.75 -70.15 -46.70
C TYR A 23 -49.26 -69.97 -48.12
N THR A 24 -49.93 -68.86 -48.45
CA THR A 24 -50.39 -68.70 -49.84
C THR A 24 -49.20 -68.42 -50.77
N MET A 25 -49.30 -68.84 -52.02
CA MET A 25 -48.25 -68.59 -53.01
C MET A 25 -48.04 -67.10 -53.25
N ASP A 26 -49.10 -66.29 -53.18
CA ASP A 26 -49.00 -64.82 -53.22
C ASP A 26 -48.18 -64.25 -52.06
N GLN A 27 -48.38 -64.80 -50.86
CA GLN A 27 -47.65 -64.46 -49.65
C GLN A 27 -46.14 -64.75 -49.81
N VAL A 28 -45.79 -65.96 -50.28
CA VAL A 28 -44.40 -66.36 -50.55
C VAL A 28 -43.78 -65.53 -51.68
N TRP A 29 -44.56 -65.25 -52.72
CA TRP A 29 -44.15 -64.49 -53.89
C TRP A 29 -43.82 -63.03 -53.56
N GLN A 30 -44.68 -62.34 -52.79
CA GLN A 30 -44.45 -60.97 -52.34
C GLN A 30 -43.12 -60.83 -51.57
N GLN A 31 -42.79 -61.80 -50.72
CA GLN A 31 -41.51 -61.78 -50.00
C GLN A 31 -40.32 -62.09 -50.91
N THR A 32 -40.50 -62.99 -51.88
CA THR A 32 -39.48 -63.31 -52.88
C THR A 32 -39.10 -62.10 -53.74
N GLN A 33 -40.08 -61.28 -54.14
CA GLN A 33 -39.82 -60.04 -54.87
C GLN A 33 -39.03 -59.01 -54.05
N ARG A 34 -39.26 -58.96 -52.73
CA ARG A 34 -38.51 -58.07 -51.84
C ARG A 34 -37.04 -58.45 -51.68
N LEU A 35 -36.70 -59.75 -51.79
CA LEU A 35 -35.30 -60.22 -51.80
C LEU A 35 -34.57 -59.87 -53.10
N GLN A 36 -35.28 -59.90 -54.24
CA GLN A 36 -34.68 -59.62 -55.56
C GLN A 36 -34.18 -58.19 -55.71
N ALA A 37 -34.67 -57.27 -54.87
CA ALA A 37 -34.24 -55.87 -54.84
C ALA A 37 -32.91 -55.63 -54.09
N ILE A 38 -32.34 -56.65 -53.41
CA ILE A 38 -31.09 -56.51 -52.64
C ILE A 38 -29.89 -56.97 -53.51
N PRO A 39 -28.96 -56.08 -53.90
CA PRO A 39 -27.78 -56.47 -54.65
C PRO A 39 -26.83 -57.32 -53.76
N MET A 40 -26.49 -58.52 -54.23
CA MET A 40 -25.52 -59.46 -53.61
C MET A 40 -25.92 -60.18 -52.31
N ALA A 41 -27.17 -60.65 -52.18
CA ALA A 41 -27.47 -61.64 -51.14
C ALA A 41 -26.86 -63.02 -51.48
N ASN A 42 -25.96 -63.53 -50.64
CA ASN A 42 -25.41 -64.89 -50.75
C ASN A 42 -26.57 -65.92 -50.75
N PRO A 43 -26.75 -66.77 -51.79
CA PRO A 43 -27.85 -67.75 -51.87
C PRO A 43 -27.90 -68.73 -50.69
N GLN A 44 -26.74 -69.08 -50.13
CA GLN A 44 -26.63 -69.93 -48.93
C GLN A 44 -27.20 -69.23 -47.70
N LYS A 45 -26.93 -67.93 -47.52
CA LYS A 45 -27.51 -67.12 -46.43
C LYS A 45 -29.02 -67.04 -46.58
N MET A 46 -29.53 -66.79 -47.78
CA MET A 46 -30.98 -66.73 -48.02
C MET A 46 -31.67 -68.07 -47.70
N ARG A 47 -31.05 -69.19 -48.07
CA ARG A 47 -31.56 -70.53 -47.76
C ARG A 47 -31.58 -70.80 -46.25
N ASP A 48 -30.51 -70.47 -45.54
CA ASP A 48 -30.43 -70.61 -44.08
C ASP A 48 -31.38 -69.66 -43.34
N LEU A 49 -31.56 -68.43 -43.83
CA LEU A 49 -32.55 -67.48 -43.32
C LEU A 49 -33.97 -68.03 -43.48
N VAL A 50 -34.35 -68.42 -44.70
CA VAL A 50 -35.70 -68.95 -44.99
C VAL A 50 -35.96 -70.21 -44.18
N MET A 51 -35.00 -71.14 -44.08
CA MET A 51 -35.12 -72.36 -43.27
C MET A 51 -35.26 -72.07 -41.77
N ARG A 52 -34.57 -71.05 -41.24
CA ARG A 52 -34.71 -70.64 -39.83
C ARG A 52 -35.98 -69.83 -39.57
N PHE A 53 -36.45 -69.02 -40.53
CA PHE A 53 -37.67 -68.23 -40.42
C PHE A 53 -38.96 -69.03 -40.57
N THR A 54 -38.91 -70.14 -41.29
CA THR A 54 -40.04 -71.08 -41.46
C THR A 54 -40.37 -71.90 -40.22
N GLN A 55 -39.58 -71.76 -39.13
CA GLN A 55 -39.94 -72.27 -37.80
C GLN A 55 -40.88 -71.33 -37.02
N LEU A 56 -41.41 -70.27 -37.64
CA LEU A 56 -42.34 -69.31 -37.04
C LEU A 56 -43.79 -69.80 -37.03
N ARG A 57 -44.54 -69.40 -36.01
CA ARG A 57 -45.88 -69.93 -35.71
C ARG A 57 -47.00 -69.19 -36.44
N THR A 58 -46.76 -68.04 -37.06
CA THR A 58 -47.79 -67.31 -37.82
C THR A 58 -47.22 -66.67 -39.09
N TRP A 59 -48.07 -66.40 -40.08
CA TRP A 59 -47.66 -65.64 -41.28
C TRP A 59 -47.23 -64.22 -40.94
N ALA A 60 -47.86 -63.60 -39.92
CA ALA A 60 -47.47 -62.30 -39.39
C ALA A 60 -46.06 -62.35 -38.78
N GLU A 61 -45.73 -63.40 -38.05
CA GLU A 61 -44.38 -63.61 -37.55
C GLU A 61 -43.37 -63.76 -38.70
N PHE A 62 -43.68 -64.56 -39.73
CA PHE A 62 -42.83 -64.80 -40.90
C PHE A 62 -42.56 -63.51 -41.68
N THR A 63 -43.60 -62.76 -42.03
CA THR A 63 -43.51 -61.47 -42.73
C THR A 63 -42.64 -60.48 -41.95
N ALA A 64 -42.88 -60.38 -40.66
CA ALA A 64 -42.13 -59.50 -39.78
C ALA A 64 -40.66 -59.92 -39.57
N ALA A 65 -40.38 -61.22 -39.62
CA ALA A 65 -39.03 -61.75 -39.64
C ALA A 65 -38.29 -61.40 -40.93
N PHE A 66 -39.03 -61.37 -42.03
CA PHE A 66 -38.56 -61.00 -43.35
C PHE A 66 -38.29 -59.50 -43.48
N ASP A 67 -39.19 -58.66 -42.94
CA ASP A 67 -39.04 -57.20 -42.83
C ASP A 67 -37.76 -56.81 -42.09
N LEU A 68 -37.44 -57.54 -41.03
CA LEU A 68 -36.21 -57.41 -40.24
C LEU A 68 -34.96 -57.86 -41.00
N ALA A 69 -35.08 -58.96 -41.74
CA ALA A 69 -33.97 -59.63 -42.38
C ALA A 69 -33.45 -58.89 -43.61
N VAL A 70 -34.35 -58.42 -44.47
CA VAL A 70 -34.05 -57.80 -45.78
C VAL A 70 -32.94 -56.74 -45.72
N PRO A 71 -32.94 -55.78 -44.77
CA PRO A 71 -31.84 -54.80 -44.64
C PRO A 71 -30.50 -55.39 -44.17
N LEU A 72 -30.50 -56.55 -43.52
CA LEU A 72 -29.36 -57.15 -42.80
C LEU A 72 -28.71 -58.34 -43.52
N VAL A 73 -29.42 -58.97 -44.49
CA VAL A 73 -29.00 -60.22 -45.15
C VAL A 73 -27.61 -60.10 -45.79
N ALA A 74 -27.27 -58.92 -46.31
CA ALA A 74 -25.98 -58.68 -46.95
C ALA A 74 -24.82 -58.85 -45.96
N THR A 75 -24.96 -58.34 -44.74
CA THR A 75 -23.85 -58.17 -43.79
C THR A 75 -23.88 -59.18 -42.64
N TRP A 76 -25.04 -59.63 -42.16
CA TRP A 76 -25.17 -60.52 -40.99
C TRP A 76 -25.16 -62.02 -41.34
N SER A 77 -24.92 -62.87 -40.34
CA SER A 77 -25.00 -64.33 -40.36
C SER A 77 -26.38 -64.83 -39.90
N ALA A 78 -26.73 -66.06 -40.28
CA ALA A 78 -28.01 -66.67 -39.96
C ALA A 78 -28.27 -66.81 -38.43
N GLU A 79 -27.20 -66.94 -37.63
CA GLU A 79 -27.30 -66.98 -36.16
C GLU A 79 -27.62 -65.61 -35.57
N GLN A 80 -26.99 -64.54 -36.05
CA GLN A 80 -27.24 -63.17 -35.58
C GLN A 80 -28.69 -62.75 -35.85
N ILE A 81 -29.23 -63.15 -37.00
CA ILE A 81 -30.62 -62.87 -37.41
C ILE A 81 -31.61 -63.67 -36.56
N HIS A 82 -31.30 -64.93 -36.24
CA HIS A 82 -32.11 -65.73 -35.32
C HIS A 82 -32.18 -65.11 -33.92
N GLN A 83 -31.05 -64.61 -33.42
CA GLN A 83 -31.02 -63.94 -32.11
C GLN A 83 -31.79 -62.62 -32.09
N LEU A 84 -31.70 -61.79 -33.13
CA LEU A 84 -32.48 -60.56 -33.25
C LEU A 84 -34.00 -60.85 -33.24
N ARG A 85 -34.39 -61.99 -33.82
CA ARG A 85 -35.77 -62.48 -33.75
C ARG A 85 -36.16 -62.98 -32.35
N THR A 86 -35.31 -63.75 -31.68
CA THR A 86 -35.58 -64.22 -30.30
C THR A 86 -35.72 -63.03 -29.35
N ALA A 87 -34.88 -62.01 -29.55
CA ALA A 87 -34.95 -60.70 -28.93
C ALA A 87 -36.30 -60.00 -29.17
N ARG A 88 -36.76 -59.93 -30.43
CA ARG A 88 -38.09 -59.41 -30.79
C ARG A 88 -39.22 -60.15 -30.07
N LEU A 89 -39.17 -61.48 -30.03
CA LEU A 89 -40.21 -62.27 -29.36
C LEU A 89 -40.26 -62.00 -27.85
N ALA A 90 -39.13 -61.63 -27.25
CA ALA A 90 -39.06 -61.17 -25.86
C ALA A 90 -39.52 -59.71 -25.65
N ASN A 91 -39.83 -58.97 -26.73
CA ASN A 91 -40.16 -57.56 -26.71
C ASN A 91 -41.28 -57.20 -27.71
N PRO A 92 -42.53 -57.60 -27.42
CA PRO A 92 -43.64 -57.46 -28.35
C PRO A 92 -44.09 -56.02 -28.60
N ALA A 93 -43.60 -55.05 -27.80
CA ALA A 93 -43.95 -53.63 -27.92
C ALA A 93 -43.31 -52.93 -29.14
N LEU A 94 -42.23 -53.49 -29.71
CA LEU A 94 -41.54 -52.93 -30.87
C LEU A 94 -42.00 -53.63 -32.16
N THR A 95 -42.29 -52.83 -33.18
CA THR A 95 -42.74 -53.34 -34.48
C THR A 95 -41.59 -54.03 -35.24
N PRO A 96 -41.91 -54.82 -36.27
CA PRO A 96 -40.87 -55.42 -37.11
C PRO A 96 -39.98 -54.39 -37.81
N ALA A 97 -40.56 -53.26 -38.21
CA ALA A 97 -39.84 -52.14 -38.82
C ALA A 97 -38.85 -51.49 -37.83
N ASP A 98 -39.26 -51.34 -36.57
CA ASP A 98 -38.42 -50.82 -35.48
C ASP A 98 -37.17 -51.68 -35.27
N TRP A 99 -37.35 -53.01 -35.22
CA TRP A 99 -36.23 -53.94 -35.09
C TRP A 99 -35.34 -53.98 -36.35
N GLY A 100 -35.91 -53.75 -37.54
CA GLY A 100 -35.15 -53.59 -38.77
C GLY A 100 -34.24 -52.37 -38.74
N ALA A 101 -34.73 -51.24 -38.21
CA ALA A 101 -33.94 -50.02 -38.01
C ALA A 101 -32.81 -50.22 -36.98
N ILE A 102 -33.10 -50.88 -35.85
CA ILE A 102 -32.10 -51.23 -34.82
C ILE A 102 -31.00 -52.14 -35.40
N GLY A 103 -31.42 -53.15 -36.17
CA GLY A 103 -30.49 -54.07 -36.81
C GLY A 103 -29.60 -53.36 -37.83
N ALA A 104 -30.13 -52.40 -38.59
CA ALA A 104 -29.38 -51.70 -39.65
C ALA A 104 -28.21 -50.89 -39.08
N GLU A 105 -28.36 -50.35 -37.87
CA GLU A 105 -27.30 -49.61 -37.18
C GLU A 105 -26.24 -50.51 -36.52
N LEU A 106 -26.54 -51.79 -36.28
CA LEU A 106 -25.61 -52.75 -35.70
C LEU A 106 -24.78 -53.41 -36.85
N THR A 107 -23.51 -53.05 -37.02
CA THR A 107 -22.68 -53.62 -38.10
C THR A 107 -22.32 -55.09 -37.84
N ALA A 108 -22.04 -55.84 -38.90
CA ALA A 108 -21.71 -57.27 -38.86
C ALA A 108 -20.50 -57.63 -37.97
N ALA A 109 -19.52 -56.74 -37.85
CA ALA A 109 -18.31 -56.94 -37.04
C ALA A 109 -18.59 -56.88 -35.52
N ASN A 110 -19.59 -56.10 -35.10
CA ASN A 110 -19.98 -55.94 -33.69
C ASN A 110 -21.26 -56.69 -33.32
N ALA A 111 -22.00 -57.20 -34.31
CA ALA A 111 -23.21 -58.00 -34.13
C ALA A 111 -22.92 -59.42 -33.63
N THR A 112 -21.91 -59.66 -32.79
CA THR A 112 -21.72 -61.02 -32.23
C THR A 112 -23.02 -61.47 -31.53
N VAL A 113 -23.30 -62.78 -31.59
CA VAL A 113 -24.51 -63.43 -31.03
C VAL A 113 -24.86 -62.91 -29.61
N PRO A 114 -23.89 -62.68 -28.69
CA PRO A 114 -24.16 -62.10 -27.38
C PRO A 114 -24.61 -60.63 -27.42
N ASN A 115 -24.08 -59.80 -28.32
CA ASN A 115 -24.34 -58.36 -28.36
C ASN A 115 -25.76 -58.03 -28.81
N VAL A 116 -26.30 -58.77 -29.79
CA VAL A 116 -27.68 -58.61 -30.28
C VAL A 116 -28.70 -59.06 -29.24
N GLN A 117 -28.45 -60.21 -28.59
CA GLN A 117 -29.26 -60.68 -27.46
C GLN A 117 -29.20 -59.72 -26.27
N GLN A 118 -28.02 -59.18 -25.95
CA GLN A 118 -27.83 -58.30 -24.80
C GLN A 118 -28.39 -56.90 -25.06
N PHE A 119 -28.31 -56.35 -26.27
CA PHE A 119 -28.99 -55.09 -26.63
C PHE A 119 -30.51 -55.23 -26.49
N ALA A 120 -31.07 -56.35 -26.94
CA ALA A 120 -32.48 -56.64 -26.74
C ALA A 120 -32.90 -56.81 -25.27
N GLN A 121 -31.98 -57.27 -24.41
CA GLN A 121 -32.18 -57.32 -22.96
C GLN A 121 -32.14 -55.94 -22.29
N ILE A 122 -31.52 -54.92 -22.91
CA ILE A 122 -31.63 -53.53 -22.45
C ILE A 122 -33.10 -53.10 -22.49
N HIS A 123 -33.86 -53.55 -23.49
CA HIS A 123 -35.21 -53.05 -23.74
C HIS A 123 -36.35 -53.86 -23.11
N ARG A 124 -36.12 -54.77 -22.15
CA ARG A 124 -37.23 -55.59 -21.60
C ARG A 124 -38.32 -54.69 -20.99
N PRO A 125 -39.61 -54.87 -21.33
CA PRO A 125 -40.71 -53.96 -20.94
C PRO A 125 -40.94 -53.89 -19.43
N GLU A 126 -40.51 -54.92 -18.71
CA GLU A 126 -40.77 -55.09 -17.28
C GLU A 126 -39.97 -54.14 -16.37
N ARG A 127 -38.97 -53.40 -16.90
CA ARG A 127 -38.06 -52.58 -16.08
C ARG A 127 -37.69 -51.22 -16.65
N ILE A 128 -38.00 -50.92 -17.92
CA ILE A 128 -37.64 -49.67 -18.59
C ILE A 128 -38.91 -49.17 -19.33
N PRO A 129 -39.43 -47.95 -19.06
CA PRO A 129 -40.46 -47.31 -19.89
C PRO A 129 -40.16 -47.41 -21.40
N PRO A 130 -41.18 -47.55 -22.26
CA PRO A 130 -40.98 -47.69 -23.70
C PRO A 130 -40.31 -46.42 -24.25
N TRP A 131 -39.04 -46.55 -24.65
CA TRP A 131 -38.35 -45.48 -25.35
C TRP A 131 -38.92 -45.29 -26.76
N PRO A 132 -38.98 -44.04 -27.26
CA PRO A 132 -39.26 -43.80 -28.67
C PRO A 132 -38.25 -44.56 -29.54
N ILE A 133 -38.69 -45.12 -30.67
CA ILE A 133 -37.81 -45.91 -31.53
C ILE A 133 -36.55 -45.15 -31.97
N GLY A 134 -36.66 -43.85 -32.25
CA GLY A 134 -35.50 -43.01 -32.60
C GLY A 134 -34.43 -42.97 -31.51
N GLU A 135 -34.81 -43.04 -30.23
CA GLU A 135 -33.87 -43.10 -29.11
C GLU A 135 -33.16 -44.45 -29.03
N ILE A 136 -33.87 -45.53 -29.32
CA ILE A 136 -33.33 -46.89 -29.33
C ILE A 136 -32.32 -47.06 -30.48
N VAL A 137 -32.65 -46.55 -31.66
CA VAL A 137 -31.77 -46.57 -32.84
C VAL A 137 -30.47 -45.79 -32.57
N ALA A 138 -30.56 -44.61 -31.94
CA ALA A 138 -29.37 -43.82 -31.58
C ALA A 138 -28.43 -44.56 -30.60
N LEU A 139 -28.97 -45.31 -29.64
CA LEU A 139 -28.17 -46.14 -28.74
C LEU A 139 -27.52 -47.34 -29.44
N ALA A 140 -28.23 -47.97 -30.37
CA ALA A 140 -27.69 -49.06 -31.18
C ALA A 140 -26.51 -48.57 -32.04
N GLN A 141 -26.67 -47.40 -32.65
CA GLN A 141 -25.62 -46.75 -33.45
C GLN A 141 -24.39 -46.43 -32.60
N ALA A 142 -24.58 -45.85 -31.40
CA ALA A 142 -23.47 -45.53 -30.51
C ALA A 142 -22.76 -46.77 -29.95
N PHE A 143 -23.51 -47.81 -29.58
CA PHE A 143 -22.95 -49.10 -29.15
C PHE A 143 -22.05 -49.72 -30.21
N ASN A 144 -22.44 -49.56 -31.48
CA ASN A 144 -21.68 -50.06 -32.61
C ASN A 144 -20.46 -49.18 -32.96
N ALA A 145 -20.59 -47.85 -32.87
CA ALA A 145 -19.51 -46.92 -33.21
C ALA A 145 -18.40 -46.87 -32.15
N GLN A 146 -18.74 -47.05 -30.87
CA GLN A 146 -17.82 -46.88 -29.76
C GLN A 146 -18.02 -47.99 -28.73
N GLN A 147 -17.26 -49.08 -28.86
CA GLN A 147 -17.10 -50.03 -27.75
C GLN A 147 -16.34 -49.31 -26.62
N HIS A 148 -17.06 -48.61 -25.74
CA HIS A 148 -16.53 -47.84 -24.61
C HIS A 148 -15.94 -48.72 -23.48
N GLY A 149 -15.30 -49.85 -23.82
CA GLY A 149 -14.71 -50.80 -22.88
C GLY A 149 -15.73 -51.47 -21.94
N MET A 150 -17.01 -51.54 -22.33
CA MET A 150 -18.10 -52.07 -21.50
C MET A 150 -18.83 -53.19 -22.23
N THR A 151 -19.21 -54.23 -21.49
CA THR A 151 -20.13 -55.28 -21.96
C THR A 151 -21.55 -54.74 -22.11
N ALA A 152 -22.40 -55.36 -22.93
CA ALA A 152 -23.78 -54.90 -23.05
C ALA A 152 -24.61 -55.11 -21.76
N THR A 153 -24.21 -56.04 -20.88
CA THR A 153 -24.77 -56.12 -19.51
C THR A 153 -24.46 -54.85 -18.71
N GLN A 154 -23.24 -54.31 -18.81
CA GLN A 154 -22.86 -53.08 -18.14
C GLN A 154 -23.54 -51.84 -18.74
N TRP A 155 -23.71 -51.78 -20.06
CA TRP A 155 -24.53 -50.73 -20.71
C TRP A 155 -25.95 -50.73 -20.15
N ARG A 156 -26.58 -51.92 -20.09
CA ARG A 156 -27.91 -52.09 -19.51
C ARG A 156 -27.99 -51.56 -18.08
N GLU A 157 -27.00 -51.86 -17.25
CA GLU A 157 -27.03 -51.44 -15.85
C GLU A 157 -26.91 -49.92 -15.67
N VAL A 158 -26.11 -49.24 -16.51
CA VAL A 158 -26.04 -47.77 -16.52
C VAL A 158 -27.39 -47.19 -16.95
N THR A 159 -27.95 -47.69 -18.05
CA THR A 159 -29.26 -47.27 -18.57
C THR A 159 -30.37 -47.48 -17.54
N ALA A 160 -30.43 -48.66 -16.92
CA ALA A 160 -31.44 -49.00 -15.92
C ALA A 160 -31.32 -48.21 -14.61
N SER A 161 -30.20 -47.49 -14.41
CA SER A 161 -30.03 -46.59 -13.26
C SER A 161 -30.71 -45.23 -13.49
N LEU A 162 -31.20 -44.95 -14.70
CA LEU A 162 -31.96 -43.75 -15.02
C LEU A 162 -33.46 -43.97 -14.80
N GLN A 163 -34.18 -42.95 -14.33
CA GLN A 163 -35.62 -42.99 -14.06
C GLN A 163 -36.35 -41.90 -14.84
N ALA A 164 -37.65 -42.07 -15.10
CA ALA A 164 -38.47 -41.05 -15.76
C ALA A 164 -38.49 -39.75 -14.93
N PRO A 165 -38.36 -38.55 -15.54
CA PRO A 165 -38.33 -38.26 -16.98
C PRO A 165 -36.94 -38.30 -17.64
N ASN A 166 -35.88 -38.57 -16.88
CA ASN A 166 -34.49 -38.49 -17.34
C ASN A 166 -34.00 -39.74 -18.08
N MET A 167 -34.87 -40.71 -18.25
CA MET A 167 -34.57 -41.96 -18.93
C MET A 167 -34.72 -41.74 -20.43
N THR A 168 -33.73 -41.08 -21.04
CA THR A 168 -33.62 -40.87 -22.49
C THR A 168 -32.33 -41.49 -23.04
N SER A 169 -32.28 -41.77 -24.34
CA SER A 169 -31.05 -42.22 -25.00
C SER A 169 -29.92 -41.23 -24.86
N ALA A 170 -30.20 -39.92 -24.98
CA ALA A 170 -29.20 -38.87 -24.80
C ALA A 170 -28.60 -38.90 -23.38
N ALA A 171 -29.43 -39.10 -22.35
CA ALA A 171 -28.94 -39.21 -20.98
C ALA A 171 -28.13 -40.49 -20.75
N ALA A 172 -28.60 -41.63 -21.26
CA ALA A 172 -27.87 -42.90 -21.19
C ALA A 172 -26.50 -42.79 -21.88
N LEU A 173 -26.46 -42.22 -23.09
CA LEU A 173 -25.24 -42.01 -23.85
C LEU A 173 -24.27 -41.09 -23.12
N ALA A 174 -24.73 -40.00 -22.49
CA ALA A 174 -23.87 -39.10 -21.74
C ALA A 174 -23.00 -39.81 -20.69
N PHE A 175 -23.58 -40.76 -19.93
CA PHE A 175 -22.84 -41.54 -18.93
C PHE A 175 -22.04 -42.70 -19.52
N ILE A 176 -22.57 -43.37 -20.54
CA ILE A 176 -21.92 -44.51 -21.18
C ILE A 176 -20.65 -44.05 -21.90
N SER A 177 -20.68 -42.88 -22.53
CA SER A 177 -19.57 -42.31 -23.29
C SER A 177 -18.45 -41.73 -22.44
N LEU A 178 -18.56 -41.76 -21.10
CA LEU A 178 -17.46 -41.37 -20.21
C LEU A 178 -16.18 -42.17 -20.51
N PRO A 179 -14.98 -41.54 -20.48
CA PRO A 179 -13.74 -42.20 -20.87
C PRO A 179 -13.44 -43.45 -20.04
N ALA A 180 -13.33 -44.61 -20.70
CA ALA A 180 -13.15 -45.90 -20.02
C ALA A 180 -11.86 -45.99 -19.20
N ALA A 181 -10.81 -45.24 -19.60
CA ALA A 181 -9.55 -45.17 -18.87
C ALA A 181 -9.69 -44.55 -17.46
N SER A 182 -10.72 -43.72 -17.23
CA SER A 182 -10.96 -43.04 -15.95
C SER A 182 -12.22 -43.53 -15.24
N TRP A 183 -13.26 -43.89 -16.01
CA TRP A 183 -14.56 -44.30 -15.49
C TRP A 183 -14.85 -45.75 -15.84
N ASN A 184 -14.71 -46.65 -14.86
CA ASN A 184 -15.13 -48.05 -15.05
C ASN A 184 -16.66 -48.17 -15.08
N ALA A 185 -17.17 -49.31 -15.55
CA ALA A 185 -18.61 -49.55 -15.68
C ALA A 185 -19.41 -49.34 -14.38
N GLY A 186 -18.88 -49.79 -13.23
CA GLY A 186 -19.52 -49.61 -11.93
C GLY A 186 -19.61 -48.15 -11.52
N ASN A 187 -18.55 -47.36 -11.75
CA ASN A 187 -18.55 -45.92 -11.48
C ASN A 187 -19.52 -45.18 -12.40
N LYS A 188 -19.59 -45.52 -13.69
CA LYS A 188 -20.58 -44.93 -14.61
C LYS A 188 -22.01 -45.18 -14.14
N ARG A 189 -22.31 -46.41 -13.69
CA ARG A 189 -23.62 -46.80 -13.15
C ARG A 189 -23.96 -45.99 -11.90
N GLN A 190 -23.04 -45.91 -10.94
CA GLN A 190 -23.23 -45.16 -9.70
C GLN A 190 -23.42 -43.66 -9.95
N LEU A 191 -22.68 -43.09 -10.90
CA LEU A 191 -22.83 -41.69 -11.28
C LEU A 191 -24.20 -41.41 -11.92
N ALA A 192 -24.67 -42.31 -12.81
CA ALA A 192 -26.01 -42.22 -13.39
C ALA A 192 -27.12 -42.30 -12.33
N LEU A 193 -26.95 -43.14 -11.30
CA LEU A 193 -27.84 -43.22 -10.15
C LEU A 193 -27.82 -41.91 -9.33
N GLN A 194 -26.63 -41.36 -9.07
CA GLN A 194 -26.48 -40.10 -8.34
C GLN A 194 -27.15 -38.93 -9.06
N PHE A 195 -27.05 -38.89 -10.39
CA PHE A 195 -27.78 -37.93 -11.21
C PHE A 195 -29.30 -38.02 -11.02
N GLN A 196 -29.88 -39.22 -10.85
CA GLN A 196 -31.31 -39.34 -10.55
C GLN A 196 -31.68 -38.78 -9.17
N THR A 197 -30.82 -39.03 -8.18
CA THR A 197 -31.12 -38.62 -6.79
C THR A 197 -30.95 -37.13 -6.58
N ASP A 198 -29.95 -36.50 -7.21
CA ASP A 198 -29.64 -35.09 -7.03
C ASP A 198 -28.77 -34.58 -8.19
N ARG A 199 -29.44 -34.18 -9.28
CA ARG A 199 -28.80 -33.61 -10.49
C ARG A 199 -28.30 -32.18 -10.32
N GLY A 200 -28.55 -31.52 -9.19
CA GLY A 200 -28.14 -30.12 -8.99
C GLY A 200 -28.69 -29.14 -10.05
N GLY A 201 -29.82 -29.47 -10.69
CA GLY A 201 -30.39 -28.68 -11.79
C GLY A 201 -29.74 -28.87 -13.17
N LEU A 202 -28.77 -29.78 -13.31
CA LEU A 202 -28.10 -30.05 -14.60
C LEU A 202 -28.90 -31.04 -15.46
N THR A 203 -28.73 -30.94 -16.78
CA THR A 203 -29.06 -32.01 -17.72
C THR A 203 -28.06 -33.17 -17.59
N ALA A 204 -28.41 -34.35 -18.11
CA ALA A 204 -27.50 -35.51 -18.08
C ALA A 204 -26.18 -35.24 -18.81
N VAL A 205 -26.23 -34.49 -19.92
CA VAL A 205 -25.04 -34.10 -20.70
C VAL A 205 -24.13 -33.18 -19.88
N GLU A 206 -24.69 -32.16 -19.23
CA GLU A 206 -23.90 -31.25 -18.37
C GLU A 206 -23.34 -31.97 -17.15
N PHE A 207 -24.12 -32.86 -16.52
CA PHE A 207 -23.66 -33.66 -15.40
C PHE A 207 -22.51 -34.60 -15.80
N ALA A 208 -22.62 -35.25 -16.96
CA ALA A 208 -21.56 -36.07 -17.53
C ALA A 208 -20.34 -35.24 -17.97
N ALA A 209 -20.52 -34.00 -18.42
CA ALA A 209 -19.42 -33.10 -18.75
C ALA A 209 -18.57 -32.78 -17.50
N VAL A 210 -19.20 -32.55 -16.34
CA VAL A 210 -18.49 -32.40 -15.05
C VAL A 210 -17.68 -33.64 -14.72
N ALA A 211 -18.26 -34.83 -14.90
CA ALA A 211 -17.55 -36.09 -14.66
C ALA A 211 -16.42 -36.35 -15.66
N THR A 212 -16.57 -35.94 -16.92
CA THR A 212 -15.55 -36.08 -17.97
C THR A 212 -14.28 -35.29 -17.64
N ALA A 213 -14.41 -34.16 -16.93
CA ALA A 213 -13.28 -33.35 -16.50
C ALA A 213 -12.38 -34.03 -15.44
N LEU A 214 -12.89 -35.07 -14.77
CA LEU A 214 -12.16 -35.83 -13.76
C LEU A 214 -11.49 -37.05 -14.41
N THR A 215 -10.22 -37.27 -14.10
CA THR A 215 -9.45 -38.39 -14.67
C THR A 215 -8.82 -39.28 -13.61
N LEU A 216 -8.50 -40.51 -14.00
CA LEU A 216 -7.76 -41.49 -13.20
C LEU A 216 -8.34 -41.65 -11.78
N GLN A 217 -7.51 -41.50 -10.74
CA GLN A 217 -7.91 -41.69 -9.35
C GLN A 217 -8.94 -40.67 -8.84
N ARG A 218 -9.09 -39.52 -9.52
CA ARG A 218 -10.06 -38.48 -9.14
C ARG A 218 -11.44 -38.69 -9.79
N ALA A 219 -11.54 -39.61 -10.75
CA ALA A 219 -12.78 -39.98 -11.44
C ALA A 219 -13.64 -40.97 -10.63
N THR A 220 -14.25 -40.47 -9.55
CA THR A 220 -15.18 -41.25 -8.72
C THR A 220 -16.58 -40.64 -8.76
N PRO A 221 -17.66 -41.45 -8.60
CA PRO A 221 -19.03 -40.94 -8.58
C PRO A 221 -19.25 -39.85 -7.52
N ASP A 222 -18.76 -40.08 -6.30
CA ASP A 222 -18.86 -39.13 -5.20
C ASP A 222 -18.23 -37.77 -5.54
N ILE A 223 -17.02 -37.75 -6.12
CA ILE A 223 -16.37 -36.48 -6.50
C ILE A 223 -17.16 -35.81 -7.64
N GLY A 224 -17.50 -36.54 -8.70
CA GLY A 224 -18.24 -35.99 -9.85
C GLY A 224 -19.58 -35.38 -9.44
N SER A 225 -20.34 -36.08 -8.60
CA SER A 225 -21.62 -35.57 -8.08
C SER A 225 -21.47 -34.36 -7.18
N ARG A 226 -20.42 -34.27 -6.35
CA ARG A 226 -20.19 -33.08 -5.51
C ARG A 226 -19.94 -31.82 -6.33
N PHE A 227 -19.12 -31.89 -7.39
CA PHE A 227 -18.94 -30.76 -8.31
C PHE A 227 -20.23 -30.43 -9.06
N ALA A 228 -20.96 -31.44 -9.51
CA ALA A 228 -22.23 -31.25 -10.19
C ALA A 228 -23.29 -30.58 -9.30
N ARG A 229 -23.25 -30.76 -7.97
CA ARG A 229 -24.16 -30.17 -6.99
C ARG A 229 -23.82 -28.73 -6.58
N MET A 230 -22.78 -28.12 -7.14
CA MET A 230 -22.40 -26.73 -6.86
C MET A 230 -23.38 -25.74 -7.51
N ALA A 231 -24.59 -25.64 -6.95
CA ALA A 231 -25.73 -24.90 -7.51
C ALA A 231 -25.41 -23.43 -7.82
N ASN A 232 -24.50 -22.83 -7.05
CA ASN A 232 -24.06 -21.44 -7.21
C ASN A 232 -23.30 -21.17 -8.52
N TYR A 233 -22.78 -22.23 -9.17
CA TYR A 233 -22.00 -22.14 -10.39
C TYR A 233 -22.86 -22.51 -11.61
N PRO A 234 -22.75 -21.78 -12.73
CA PRO A 234 -23.29 -22.21 -14.02
C PRO A 234 -22.71 -23.57 -14.46
N ALA A 235 -23.46 -24.32 -15.27
CA ALA A 235 -23.04 -25.64 -15.77
C ALA A 235 -21.60 -25.68 -16.37
N PRO A 236 -21.19 -24.77 -17.28
CA PRO A 236 -19.83 -24.79 -17.81
C PRO A 236 -18.77 -24.52 -16.73
N GLU A 237 -19.07 -23.66 -15.76
CA GLU A 237 -18.16 -23.36 -14.65
C GLU A 237 -18.00 -24.55 -13.70
N ARG A 238 -19.02 -25.39 -13.50
CA ARG A 238 -18.89 -26.64 -12.72
C ARG A 238 -17.93 -27.62 -13.36
N ALA A 239 -17.96 -27.75 -14.68
CA ALA A 239 -17.01 -28.59 -15.41
C ALA A 239 -15.60 -27.99 -15.36
N ALA A 240 -15.47 -26.67 -15.50
CA ALA A 240 -14.19 -25.98 -15.35
C ALA A 240 -13.61 -26.11 -13.93
N LEU A 241 -14.44 -26.03 -12.88
CA LEU A 241 -14.03 -26.29 -11.49
C LEU A 241 -13.50 -27.72 -11.34
N ALA A 242 -14.21 -28.72 -11.90
CA ALA A 242 -13.77 -30.10 -11.88
C ALA A 242 -12.44 -30.30 -12.62
N THR A 243 -12.24 -29.63 -13.77
CA THR A 243 -10.96 -29.61 -14.49
C THR A 243 -9.85 -29.01 -13.65
N SER A 244 -10.10 -27.87 -13.01
CA SER A 244 -9.14 -27.19 -12.13
C SER A 244 -8.79 -28.04 -10.91
N PHE A 245 -9.79 -28.67 -10.29
CA PHE A 245 -9.58 -29.66 -9.25
C PHE A 245 -8.75 -30.84 -9.75
N ASN A 246 -9.02 -31.36 -10.94
CA ASN A 246 -8.25 -32.48 -11.48
C ASN A 246 -6.78 -32.11 -11.73
N ALA A 247 -6.52 -30.89 -12.20
CA ALA A 247 -5.19 -30.32 -12.39
C ALA A 247 -4.51 -29.89 -11.07
N ASN A 248 -5.25 -29.82 -9.96
CA ASN A 248 -4.75 -29.27 -8.70
C ASN A 248 -3.53 -30.03 -8.17
N GLN A 249 -2.40 -29.34 -8.12
CA GLN A 249 -1.13 -29.81 -7.59
C GLN A 249 -1.01 -29.64 -6.06
N ALA A 250 -1.87 -28.81 -5.43
CA ALA A 250 -1.81 -28.53 -3.99
C ALA A 250 -2.29 -29.68 -3.09
N GLY A 251 -2.68 -30.83 -3.66
CA GLY A 251 -2.99 -32.05 -2.91
C GLY A 251 -4.24 -32.02 -2.03
N LEU A 252 -5.08 -30.98 -2.13
CA LEU A 252 -6.30 -30.85 -1.32
C LEU A 252 -7.27 -31.99 -1.58
N SER A 253 -7.92 -32.46 -0.53
CA SER A 253 -9.03 -33.40 -0.68
C SER A 253 -10.22 -32.71 -1.38
N PRO A 254 -11.12 -33.48 -2.02
CA PRO A 254 -12.31 -32.92 -2.69
C PRO A 254 -13.17 -32.08 -1.75
N GLY A 255 -13.33 -32.50 -0.48
CA GLY A 255 -14.10 -31.76 0.52
C GLY A 255 -13.47 -30.39 0.81
N GLU A 256 -12.18 -30.36 1.12
CA GLU A 256 -11.47 -29.10 1.42
C GLU A 256 -11.48 -28.12 0.25
N TRP A 257 -11.34 -28.64 -0.98
CA TRP A 257 -11.40 -27.84 -2.18
C TRP A 257 -12.77 -27.18 -2.34
N LEU A 258 -13.84 -27.97 -2.23
CA LEU A 258 -15.22 -27.49 -2.32
C LEU A 258 -15.57 -26.52 -1.18
N ASP A 259 -15.03 -26.74 0.01
CA ASP A 259 -15.24 -25.86 1.17
C ASP A 259 -14.70 -24.45 0.93
N VAL A 260 -13.55 -24.31 0.27
CA VAL A 260 -12.97 -23.00 -0.06
C VAL A 260 -13.78 -22.27 -1.13
N VAL A 261 -14.30 -22.97 -2.14
CA VAL A 261 -14.93 -22.32 -3.31
C VAL A 261 -16.42 -22.08 -3.16
N ARG A 262 -17.10 -22.89 -2.33
CA ARG A 262 -18.55 -22.82 -2.12
C ARG A 262 -19.11 -21.45 -1.68
N PRO A 263 -18.39 -20.62 -0.89
CA PRO A 263 -18.88 -19.28 -0.56
C PRO A 263 -18.96 -18.34 -1.77
N LEU A 264 -18.31 -18.65 -2.89
CA LEU A 264 -18.44 -17.83 -4.10
C LEU A 264 -19.84 -17.95 -4.68
N ALA A 265 -20.47 -16.80 -4.94
CA ALA A 265 -21.84 -16.72 -5.45
C ALA A 265 -21.96 -15.76 -6.66
N ALA A 266 -23.07 -15.90 -7.39
CA ALA A 266 -23.47 -15.02 -8.48
C ALA A 266 -22.35 -14.76 -9.50
N ALA A 267 -22.07 -13.49 -9.83
CA ALA A 267 -21.07 -13.10 -10.81
C ALA A 267 -19.62 -13.51 -10.44
N HIS A 268 -19.38 -13.97 -9.22
CA HIS A 268 -18.05 -14.37 -8.75
C HIS A 268 -17.87 -15.89 -8.72
N ALA A 269 -18.94 -16.66 -8.93
CA ALA A 269 -18.91 -18.11 -9.00
C ALA A 269 -18.36 -18.59 -10.35
N THR A 270 -17.07 -18.36 -10.58
CA THR A 270 -16.31 -18.84 -11.74
C THR A 270 -15.16 -19.74 -11.30
N ALA A 271 -14.75 -20.66 -12.16
CA ALA A 271 -13.65 -21.58 -11.92
C ALA A 271 -12.32 -20.84 -11.75
N ALA A 272 -12.11 -19.76 -12.51
CA ALA A 272 -10.91 -18.93 -12.39
C ALA A 272 -10.79 -18.27 -11.00
N ASN A 273 -11.89 -17.72 -10.48
CA ASN A 273 -11.88 -17.11 -9.14
C ASN A 273 -11.65 -18.16 -8.04
N ALA A 274 -12.32 -19.31 -8.15
CA ALA A 274 -12.13 -20.44 -7.25
C ALA A 274 -10.66 -20.91 -7.24
N GLU A 275 -10.08 -21.10 -8.42
CA GLU A 275 -8.70 -21.55 -8.60
C GLU A 275 -7.69 -20.59 -7.95
N ALA A 276 -7.90 -19.28 -8.07
CA ALA A 276 -7.04 -18.27 -7.46
C ALA A 276 -6.90 -18.47 -5.94
N PHE A 277 -8.01 -18.72 -5.23
CA PHE A 277 -8.00 -18.88 -3.77
C PHE A 277 -7.56 -20.27 -3.31
N VAL A 278 -7.96 -21.33 -4.04
CA VAL A 278 -7.59 -22.70 -3.70
C VAL A 278 -6.07 -22.89 -3.73
N ARG A 279 -5.39 -22.29 -4.70
CA ARG A 279 -3.94 -22.40 -4.89
C ARG A 279 -3.11 -21.68 -3.84
N LEU A 280 -3.72 -20.90 -2.96
CA LEU A 280 -3.01 -20.26 -1.86
C LEU A 280 -2.47 -21.29 -0.87
N GLU A 281 -1.19 -21.16 -0.53
CA GLU A 281 -0.52 -21.93 0.52
C GLU A 281 -0.87 -21.40 1.92
N TRP A 282 -2.16 -21.19 2.16
CA TRP A 282 -2.71 -20.72 3.42
C TRP A 282 -3.42 -21.85 4.15
N ALA A 283 -3.63 -21.71 5.46
CA ALA A 283 -4.51 -22.64 6.17
C ALA A 283 -5.92 -22.61 5.56
N ARG A 284 -6.62 -23.75 5.55
CA ARG A 284 -7.96 -23.87 4.96
C ARG A 284 -8.95 -22.84 5.53
N ALA A 285 -8.95 -22.65 6.84
CA ALA A 285 -9.83 -21.68 7.50
C ALA A 285 -9.56 -20.24 7.02
N GLU A 286 -8.30 -19.87 6.85
CA GLU A 286 -7.91 -18.53 6.37
C GLU A 286 -8.26 -18.34 4.88
N ARG A 287 -8.14 -19.37 4.04
CA ARG A 287 -8.64 -19.31 2.65
C ARG A 287 -10.14 -19.06 2.59
N LEU A 288 -10.92 -19.76 3.44
CA LEU A 288 -12.36 -19.56 3.53
C LEU A 288 -12.70 -18.13 3.94
N LEU A 289 -12.05 -17.61 4.98
CA LEU A 289 -12.25 -16.24 5.44
C LEU A 289 -11.87 -15.22 4.35
N LEU A 290 -10.84 -15.49 3.55
CA LEU A 290 -10.40 -14.61 2.47
C LEU A 290 -11.44 -14.56 1.35
N VAL A 291 -11.99 -15.71 0.97
CA VAL A 291 -13.08 -15.81 -0.03
C VAL A 291 -14.33 -15.08 0.47
N GLN A 292 -14.67 -15.21 1.75
CA GLN A 292 -15.78 -14.49 2.37
C GLN A 292 -15.55 -12.97 2.36
N ALA A 293 -14.32 -12.52 2.65
CA ALA A 293 -13.94 -11.11 2.57
C ALA A 293 -14.03 -10.58 1.13
N PHE A 294 -13.58 -11.35 0.13
CA PHE A 294 -13.71 -11.00 -1.28
C PHE A 294 -15.18 -10.86 -1.70
N GLN A 295 -16.05 -11.78 -1.26
CA GLN A 295 -17.50 -11.71 -1.48
C GLN A 295 -18.14 -10.47 -0.84
N ALA A 296 -17.68 -10.08 0.34
CA ALA A 296 -18.19 -8.91 1.04
C ALA A 296 -17.80 -7.59 0.34
N GLY A 297 -16.67 -7.56 -0.37
CA GLY A 297 -16.32 -6.41 -1.19
C GLY A 297 -14.99 -6.59 -1.92
N GLN A 298 -15.00 -6.41 -3.24
CA GLN A 298 -13.82 -6.62 -4.09
C GLN A 298 -12.73 -5.56 -3.96
N GLN A 299 -13.05 -4.37 -3.46
CA GLN A 299 -12.13 -3.22 -3.37
C GLN A 299 -11.46 -2.87 -4.71
N GLY A 300 -12.18 -3.07 -5.81
CA GLY A 300 -11.69 -2.85 -7.18
C GLY A 300 -10.66 -3.86 -7.68
N MET A 301 -10.48 -4.99 -6.99
CA MET A 301 -9.53 -6.06 -7.34
C MET A 301 -10.27 -7.33 -7.78
N SER A 302 -9.69 -8.04 -8.75
CA SER A 302 -10.08 -9.40 -9.12
C SER A 302 -9.67 -10.44 -8.07
N ALA A 303 -10.25 -11.63 -8.12
CA ALA A 303 -9.88 -12.75 -7.23
C ALA A 303 -8.40 -13.14 -7.38
N ALA A 304 -7.86 -13.08 -8.59
CA ALA A 304 -6.44 -13.34 -8.86
C ALA A 304 -5.53 -12.31 -8.17
N GLU A 305 -5.93 -11.04 -8.14
CA GLU A 305 -5.18 -9.99 -7.46
C GLU A 305 -5.27 -10.10 -5.93
N TRP A 306 -6.46 -10.45 -5.40
CA TRP A 306 -6.62 -10.80 -3.98
C TRP A 306 -5.70 -11.95 -3.58
N ALA A 307 -5.73 -13.04 -4.35
CA ALA A 307 -4.87 -14.18 -4.13
C ALA A 307 -3.38 -13.81 -4.28
N ALA A 308 -3.00 -12.99 -5.26
CA ALA A 308 -1.62 -12.58 -5.43
C ALA A 308 -1.09 -11.74 -4.26
N LEU A 309 -1.92 -10.88 -3.67
CA LEU A 309 -1.59 -10.14 -2.45
C LEU A 309 -1.50 -11.07 -1.25
N ALA A 310 -2.51 -11.92 -1.03
CA ALA A 310 -2.53 -12.90 0.04
C ALA A 310 -1.31 -13.85 -0.03
N GLY A 311 -0.95 -14.29 -1.23
CA GLY A 311 0.21 -15.14 -1.48
C GLY A 311 1.57 -14.46 -1.23
N ALA A 312 1.62 -13.12 -1.11
CA ALA A 312 2.82 -12.42 -0.65
C ALA A 312 3.03 -12.56 0.87
N LEU A 313 1.98 -12.94 1.62
CA LEU A 313 2.03 -13.18 3.06
C LEU A 313 2.19 -14.67 3.34
N THR A 314 3.17 -15.03 4.16
CA THR A 314 3.52 -16.43 4.44
C THR A 314 3.71 -16.68 5.95
N GLY A 315 3.69 -17.95 6.35
CA GLY A 315 3.88 -18.36 7.74
C GLY A 315 2.79 -17.79 8.65
N GLY A 316 3.18 -17.21 9.80
CA GLY A 316 2.24 -16.63 10.76
C GLY A 316 1.43 -15.42 10.25
N ASN A 317 1.86 -14.81 9.15
CA ASN A 317 1.17 -13.67 8.53
C ASN A 317 0.17 -14.08 7.44
N ALA A 318 0.10 -15.37 7.08
CA ALA A 318 -0.83 -15.93 6.09
C ALA A 318 -2.26 -16.00 6.66
N ARG A 319 -2.81 -14.84 7.03
CA ARG A 319 -4.07 -14.70 7.75
C ARG A 319 -4.87 -13.51 7.22
N VAL A 320 -6.19 -13.62 7.27
CA VAL A 320 -7.12 -12.63 6.71
C VAL A 320 -7.13 -11.32 7.49
N ASP A 321 -7.00 -11.38 8.81
CA ASP A 321 -6.86 -10.19 9.67
C ASP A 321 -5.61 -9.38 9.35
N VAL A 322 -4.55 -10.03 8.86
CA VAL A 322 -3.33 -9.39 8.38
C VAL A 322 -3.50 -8.80 6.97
N ALA A 323 -4.11 -9.55 6.04
CA ALA A 323 -4.26 -9.12 4.65
C ALA A 323 -5.30 -8.01 4.45
N ASN A 324 -6.44 -8.07 5.16
CA ASN A 324 -7.57 -7.16 4.96
C ASN A 324 -7.21 -5.67 5.03
N PRO A 325 -6.42 -5.19 6.02
CA PRO A 325 -6.01 -3.80 6.06
C PRO A 325 -5.25 -3.34 4.81
N LEU A 326 -4.41 -4.20 4.23
CA LEU A 326 -3.62 -3.90 3.04
C LEU A 326 -4.48 -3.93 1.76
N ILE A 327 -5.45 -4.84 1.71
CA ILE A 327 -6.41 -4.95 0.62
C ILE A 327 -7.34 -3.73 0.57
N ALA A 328 -7.72 -3.19 1.73
CA ALA A 328 -8.65 -2.07 1.87
C ALA A 328 -8.13 -0.71 1.33
N LEU A 329 -6.89 -0.64 0.85
CA LEU A 329 -6.29 0.57 0.26
C LEU A 329 -6.85 0.87 -1.14
N ALA A 330 -8.15 1.16 -1.25
CA ALA A 330 -8.88 1.28 -2.51
C ALA A 330 -8.25 2.25 -3.55
N ALA A 331 -7.57 3.30 -3.09
CA ALA A 331 -6.89 4.27 -3.96
C ALA A 331 -5.60 3.73 -4.62
N TRP A 332 -5.07 2.60 -4.15
CA TRP A 332 -3.84 2.00 -4.64
C TRP A 332 -4.10 1.00 -5.74
N GLN A 333 -3.18 0.91 -6.70
CA GLN A 333 -3.23 -0.11 -7.74
C GLN A 333 -2.98 -1.51 -7.13
N PRO A 334 -3.59 -2.58 -7.66
CA PRO A 334 -3.46 -3.93 -7.11
C PRO A 334 -2.00 -4.41 -6.99
N ALA A 335 -1.15 -4.06 -7.96
CA ALA A 335 0.28 -4.36 -7.94
C ALA A 335 1.01 -3.69 -6.76
N GLU A 336 0.68 -2.43 -6.44
CA GLU A 336 1.28 -1.69 -5.32
C GLU A 336 0.78 -2.22 -3.96
N ARG A 337 -0.48 -2.66 -3.86
CA ARG A 337 -0.98 -3.33 -2.65
C ARG A 337 -0.27 -4.66 -2.40
N ARG A 338 0.00 -5.43 -3.46
CA ARG A 338 0.83 -6.64 -3.38
C ARG A 338 2.27 -6.32 -2.98
N GLY A 339 2.87 -5.27 -3.57
CA GLY A 339 4.19 -4.79 -3.19
C GLY A 339 4.25 -4.44 -1.71
N LEU A 340 3.23 -3.73 -1.20
CA LEU A 340 3.13 -3.37 0.21
C LEU A 340 3.02 -4.60 1.12
N ALA A 341 2.26 -5.62 0.71
CA ALA A 341 2.19 -6.89 1.44
C ALA A 341 3.53 -7.63 1.48
N ALA A 342 4.29 -7.62 0.38
CA ALA A 342 5.65 -8.18 0.34
C ALA A 342 6.62 -7.39 1.24
N ASP A 343 6.56 -6.06 1.21
CA ASP A 343 7.37 -5.19 2.08
C ASP A 343 7.04 -5.42 3.56
N PHE A 344 5.76 -5.49 3.91
CA PHE A 344 5.29 -5.87 5.25
C PHE A 344 5.82 -7.25 5.67
N GLN A 345 5.70 -8.26 4.79
CA GLN A 345 6.18 -9.61 5.06
C GLN A 345 7.69 -9.65 5.34
N SER A 346 8.47 -8.90 4.55
CA SER A 346 9.93 -8.87 4.69
C SER A 346 10.39 -8.09 5.92
N ASN A 347 9.60 -7.13 6.39
CA ASN A 347 10.09 -6.15 7.34
C ASN A 347 8.98 -5.55 8.20
N THR A 348 8.31 -6.37 9.01
CA THR A 348 7.23 -5.88 9.88
C THR A 348 7.68 -4.74 10.81
N ARG A 349 8.96 -4.72 11.21
CA ARG A 349 9.56 -3.77 12.19
C ARG A 349 8.74 -3.61 13.46
N GLY A 350 8.06 -4.69 13.87
CA GLY A 350 7.14 -4.68 15.02
C GLY A 350 5.84 -3.89 14.80
N LEU A 351 5.57 -3.43 13.57
CA LEU A 351 4.30 -2.80 13.20
C LEU A 351 3.31 -3.89 12.72
N PRO A 352 2.06 -3.92 13.20
CA PRO A 352 0.99 -4.72 12.62
C PRO A 352 0.58 -4.16 11.25
N SER A 353 -0.05 -5.00 10.42
CA SER A 353 -0.49 -4.62 9.06
C SER A 353 -1.43 -3.41 9.04
N ALA A 354 -2.25 -3.23 10.07
CA ALA A 354 -3.11 -2.05 10.22
C ALA A 354 -2.31 -0.73 10.30
N GLN A 355 -1.13 -0.74 10.92
CA GLN A 355 -0.26 0.44 10.98
C GLN A 355 0.44 0.69 9.65
N TRP A 356 0.82 -0.37 8.92
CA TRP A 356 1.30 -0.26 7.55
C TRP A 356 0.24 0.33 6.63
N ALA A 357 -1.01 -0.14 6.72
CA ALA A 357 -2.14 0.42 6.00
C ALA A 357 -2.37 1.89 6.37
N ALA A 358 -2.27 2.27 7.65
CA ALA A 358 -2.41 3.66 8.09
C ALA A 358 -1.30 4.59 7.53
N ILE A 359 -0.08 4.08 7.36
CA ILE A 359 1.01 4.81 6.70
C ILE A 359 0.76 4.95 5.20
N ALA A 360 0.21 3.91 4.56
CA ALA A 360 -0.03 3.88 3.11
C ALA A 360 -1.28 4.67 2.69
N ALA A 361 -2.34 4.66 3.49
CA ALA A 361 -3.65 5.21 3.15
C ALA A 361 -3.66 6.69 2.71
N PRO A 362 -2.86 7.60 3.29
CA PRO A 362 -2.81 8.99 2.85
C PRO A 362 -2.19 9.19 1.48
N LEU A 363 -1.37 8.25 0.99
CA LEU A 363 -0.62 8.40 -0.25
C LEU A 363 -1.52 8.18 -1.47
N THR A 364 -1.51 9.11 -2.42
CA THR A 364 -2.34 9.06 -3.63
C THR A 364 -1.54 9.24 -4.91
N GLY A 365 -2.14 8.93 -6.07
CA GLY A 365 -1.55 9.14 -7.39
C GLY A 365 -0.16 8.51 -7.53
N ALA A 366 0.82 9.28 -8.00
CA ALA A 366 2.20 8.81 -8.21
C ALA A 366 2.97 8.48 -6.91
N ARG A 367 2.44 8.86 -5.74
CA ARG A 367 3.06 8.59 -4.43
C ARG A 367 2.48 7.36 -3.74
N ALA A 368 1.35 6.84 -4.22
CA ALA A 368 0.69 5.63 -3.73
C ALA A 368 1.46 4.36 -4.14
N THR A 369 2.70 4.24 -3.69
CA THR A 369 3.60 3.12 -4.01
C THR A 369 4.12 2.44 -2.77
N ALA A 370 4.32 1.11 -2.85
CA ALA A 370 4.83 0.28 -1.76
C ALA A 370 6.15 0.83 -1.21
N ALA A 371 7.06 1.22 -2.11
CA ALA A 371 8.35 1.81 -1.75
C ALA A 371 8.21 3.09 -0.90
N THR A 372 7.24 3.96 -1.20
CA THR A 372 7.02 5.20 -0.44
C THR A 372 6.56 4.89 0.98
N ALA A 373 5.54 4.03 1.13
CA ALA A 373 5.06 3.61 2.44
C ALA A 373 6.15 2.86 3.23
N GLY A 374 6.92 2.01 2.55
CA GLY A 374 8.04 1.28 3.12
C GLY A 374 9.12 2.18 3.72
N GLN A 375 9.43 3.33 3.09
CA GLN A 375 10.40 4.28 3.67
C GLN A 375 9.90 4.93 4.96
N PHE A 376 8.62 5.29 5.05
CA PHE A 376 8.06 5.83 6.29
C PHE A 376 7.93 4.75 7.37
N ALA A 377 7.48 3.54 7.00
CA ALA A 377 7.46 2.39 7.91
C ALA A 377 8.86 2.04 8.43
N ALA A 378 9.91 2.36 7.66
CA ALA A 378 11.31 2.15 8.03
C ALA A 378 11.91 3.18 8.99
N LEU A 379 11.19 4.22 9.41
CA LEU A 379 11.74 5.22 10.34
C LEU A 379 11.95 4.65 11.74
N VAL A 380 13.20 4.37 12.10
CA VAL A 380 13.58 3.83 13.41
C VAL A 380 13.38 4.90 14.50
N GLY A 381 12.87 4.50 15.67
CA GLY A 381 12.63 5.40 16.79
C GLY A 381 11.37 6.26 16.70
N TRP A 382 10.70 6.27 15.54
CA TRP A 382 9.44 7.00 15.36
C TRP A 382 8.24 6.16 15.82
N PRO A 383 7.30 6.70 16.62
CA PRO A 383 6.04 6.05 16.94
C PRO A 383 5.21 5.77 15.68
N ALA A 384 4.44 4.69 15.67
CA ALA A 384 3.64 4.30 14.50
C ALA A 384 2.65 5.38 14.03
N ALA A 385 1.97 6.04 14.97
CA ALA A 385 1.06 7.14 14.68
C ALA A 385 1.78 8.33 14.03
N GLU A 386 3.01 8.63 14.46
CA GLU A 386 3.83 9.71 13.89
C GLU A 386 4.34 9.35 12.48
N ARG A 387 4.62 8.08 12.19
CA ARG A 387 4.95 7.63 10.82
C ARG A 387 3.77 7.84 9.86
N ALA A 388 2.55 7.53 10.30
CA ALA A 388 1.35 7.76 9.50
C ALA A 388 1.07 9.26 9.32
N ALA A 389 1.18 10.06 10.39
CA ALA A 389 1.04 11.51 10.30
C ALA A 389 2.11 12.15 9.39
N LEU A 390 3.33 11.61 9.38
CA LEU A 390 4.39 12.07 8.50
C LEU A 390 4.08 11.76 7.03
N SER A 391 3.53 10.57 6.75
CA SER A 391 3.03 10.22 5.41
C SER A 391 1.92 11.18 4.96
N THR A 392 0.99 11.54 5.85
CA THR A 392 -0.02 12.59 5.57
C THR A 392 0.61 13.95 5.27
N ALA A 393 1.62 14.36 6.04
CA ALA A 393 2.33 15.62 5.81
C ALA A 393 3.10 15.62 4.48
N PHE A 394 3.71 14.48 4.12
CA PHE A 394 4.36 14.28 2.83
C PHE A 394 3.35 14.29 1.66
N GLU A 395 2.15 13.76 1.85
CA GLU A 395 1.14 13.85 0.80
C GLU A 395 0.70 15.29 0.59
N ALA A 396 0.45 16.02 1.68
CA ALA A 396 0.06 17.43 1.61
C ALA A 396 1.15 18.33 1.01
N ASN A 397 2.44 17.96 1.17
CA ASN A 397 3.69 18.61 0.75
C ASN A 397 3.57 19.86 -0.12
N ARG A 398 3.05 20.94 0.49
CA ARG A 398 2.92 22.26 -0.14
C ARG A 398 4.26 22.93 -0.43
N HIS A 399 5.36 22.31 0.00
CA HIS A 399 6.70 22.91 0.03
C HIS A 399 7.72 22.16 -0.83
N GLY A 400 7.28 21.18 -1.63
CA GLY A 400 8.04 20.61 -2.73
C GLY A 400 9.23 19.73 -2.33
N LEU A 401 9.31 19.22 -1.10
CA LEU A 401 10.37 18.29 -0.71
C LEU A 401 10.15 16.91 -1.34
N THR A 402 11.23 16.26 -1.79
CA THR A 402 11.16 14.88 -2.29
C THR A 402 11.05 13.88 -1.14
N LEU A 403 10.63 12.65 -1.42
CA LEU A 403 10.55 11.59 -0.41
C LEU A 403 11.89 11.39 0.34
N PRO A 404 13.05 11.25 -0.34
CA PRO A 404 14.33 11.12 0.37
C PRO A 404 14.62 12.30 1.32
N GLN A 405 14.21 13.51 0.96
CA GLN A 405 14.42 14.70 1.78
C GLN A 405 13.52 14.70 3.02
N TRP A 406 12.26 14.25 2.89
CA TRP A 406 11.37 14.05 4.04
C TRP A 406 11.88 12.97 4.99
N VAL A 407 12.38 11.87 4.44
CA VAL A 407 12.98 10.79 5.24
C VAL A 407 14.24 11.27 5.95
N GLN A 408 15.13 12.01 5.28
CA GLN A 408 16.31 12.63 5.91
C GLN A 408 15.94 13.63 7.00
N LEU A 409 14.87 14.41 6.80
CA LEU A 409 14.38 15.33 7.81
C LEU A 409 13.86 14.57 9.03
N ALA A 410 13.09 13.50 8.81
CA ALA A 410 12.58 12.66 9.88
C ALA A 410 13.70 11.94 10.65
N THR A 411 14.73 11.44 9.97
CA THR A 411 15.87 10.78 10.63
C THR A 411 16.76 11.74 11.42
N SER A 412 16.68 13.06 11.17
CA SER A 412 17.37 14.08 11.98
C SER A 412 16.70 14.34 13.34
N LEU A 413 15.51 13.78 13.58
CA LEU A 413 14.71 13.97 14.79
C LEU A 413 14.59 12.65 15.54
N THR A 414 14.82 12.68 16.85
CA THR A 414 14.84 11.46 17.68
C THR A 414 14.00 11.61 18.95
N GLY A 415 13.71 10.47 19.60
CA GLY A 415 12.99 10.44 20.87
C GLY A 415 11.67 11.21 20.85
N ALA A 416 11.46 12.09 21.83
CA ALA A 416 10.24 12.89 21.95
C ALA A 416 10.03 13.91 20.82
N ARG A 417 11.06 14.18 20.00
CA ARG A 417 10.98 15.14 18.89
C ARG A 417 10.76 14.49 17.53
N ALA A 418 10.77 13.16 17.47
CA ALA A 418 10.43 12.36 16.30
C ALA A 418 8.92 12.42 16.00
N THR A 419 8.42 13.61 15.66
CA THR A 419 7.00 13.87 15.36
C THR A 419 6.82 14.52 14.00
N ALA A 420 5.71 14.19 13.34
CA ALA A 420 5.35 14.71 12.03
C ALA A 420 5.14 16.23 12.06
N LEU A 421 4.64 16.76 13.19
CA LEU A 421 4.48 18.20 13.41
C LEU A 421 5.81 18.95 13.33
N ILE A 422 6.85 18.45 14.03
CA ILE A 422 8.17 19.08 14.06
C ILE A 422 8.80 19.03 12.66
N ALA A 423 8.78 17.86 12.01
CA ALA A 423 9.25 17.73 10.62
C ALA A 423 8.48 18.67 9.68
N GLY A 424 7.15 18.77 9.85
CA GLY A 424 6.29 19.68 9.08
C GLY A 424 6.66 21.14 9.19
N HIS A 425 6.99 21.64 10.39
CA HIS A 425 7.43 23.02 10.58
C HIS A 425 8.71 23.31 9.77
N PHE A 426 9.73 22.45 9.84
CA PHE A 426 10.96 22.66 9.07
C PHE A 426 10.75 22.51 7.57
N ALA A 427 9.93 21.55 7.15
CA ALA A 427 9.55 21.40 5.75
C ALA A 427 8.86 22.67 5.19
N SER A 428 8.08 23.36 6.03
CA SER A 428 7.32 24.56 5.65
C SER A 428 8.12 25.84 5.39
N LEU A 429 9.42 25.85 5.67
CA LEU A 429 10.28 27.00 5.43
C LEU A 429 10.39 27.32 3.93
N ALA A 430 9.51 28.21 3.44
CA ALA A 430 9.45 28.58 2.04
C ALA A 430 10.73 29.31 1.59
N GLY A 431 11.24 28.96 0.40
CA GLY A 431 12.44 29.57 -0.17
C GLY A 431 13.76 29.22 0.52
N TRP A 432 13.74 28.39 1.57
CA TRP A 432 14.96 27.80 2.15
C TRP A 432 15.43 26.61 1.33
N ALA A 433 16.73 26.51 1.07
CA ALA A 433 17.32 25.34 0.44
C ALA A 433 17.16 24.11 1.35
N THR A 434 16.96 22.92 0.75
CA THR A 434 16.69 21.71 1.55
C THR A 434 17.82 21.38 2.53
N ALA A 435 19.08 21.53 2.12
CA ALA A 435 20.22 21.31 3.00
C ALA A 435 20.18 22.22 4.25
N GLU A 436 19.73 23.47 4.09
CA GLU A 436 19.58 24.42 5.20
C GLU A 436 18.41 24.06 6.13
N LYS A 437 17.30 23.54 5.58
CA LYS A 437 16.19 23.02 6.40
C LYS A 437 16.65 21.86 7.28
N LEU A 438 17.39 20.91 6.71
CA LEU A 438 17.94 19.75 7.41
C LEU A 438 18.95 20.19 8.48
N ALA A 439 19.87 21.10 8.13
CA ALA A 439 20.86 21.63 9.06
C ALA A 439 20.22 22.39 10.24
N LEU A 440 19.10 23.09 9.99
CA LEU A 440 18.35 23.76 11.05
C LEU A 440 17.59 22.78 11.93
N ALA A 441 16.95 21.75 11.36
CA ALA A 441 16.28 20.70 12.12
C ALA A 441 17.26 19.94 13.03
N ALA A 442 18.43 19.58 12.51
CA ALA A 442 19.50 18.95 13.29
C ALA A 442 20.02 19.87 14.42
N ALA A 443 20.06 21.19 14.19
CA ALA A 443 20.45 22.14 15.22
C ALA A 443 19.38 22.28 16.32
N PHE A 444 18.11 22.29 15.93
CA PHE A 444 16.99 22.25 16.86
C PHE A 444 17.03 20.98 17.73
N GLU A 445 17.36 19.83 17.14
CA GLU A 445 17.56 18.58 17.87
C GLU A 445 18.73 18.68 18.87
N ALA A 446 19.85 19.28 18.47
CA ALA A 446 21.01 19.40 19.34
C ALA A 446 20.80 20.36 20.53
N ASN A 447 20.17 21.52 20.30
CA ASN A 447 20.06 22.53 21.36
C ASN A 447 18.95 23.56 21.07
N GLN A 448 17.83 23.47 21.79
CA GLN A 448 16.69 24.37 21.58
C GLN A 448 16.63 25.54 22.58
N HIS A 449 17.47 25.58 23.62
CA HIS A 449 17.38 26.59 24.69
C HIS A 449 15.92 26.90 25.15
N GLY A 450 15.07 25.86 25.22
CA GLY A 450 13.66 25.95 25.58
C GLY A 450 12.67 26.37 24.47
N LEU A 451 13.12 26.60 23.23
CA LEU A 451 12.24 26.95 22.11
C LEU A 451 11.47 25.74 21.57
N THR A 452 10.26 26.00 21.07
CA THR A 452 9.51 25.04 20.25
C THR A 452 9.98 25.08 18.79
N SER A 453 9.68 24.03 18.02
CA SER A 453 10.00 23.98 16.59
C SER A 453 9.33 25.12 15.80
N ALA A 454 8.09 25.49 16.16
CA ALA A 454 7.39 26.62 15.57
C ALA A 454 8.11 27.95 15.83
N GLN A 455 8.62 28.16 17.04
CA GLN A 455 9.39 29.36 17.39
C GLN A 455 10.73 29.41 16.66
N CYS A 456 11.43 28.28 16.56
CA CYS A 456 12.67 28.17 15.77
C CYS A 456 12.43 28.51 14.30
N VAL A 457 11.34 28.01 13.73
CA VAL A 457 10.94 28.28 12.33
C VAL A 457 10.49 29.72 12.13
N ALA A 458 9.83 30.34 13.11
CA ALA A 458 9.47 31.77 13.05
C ALA A 458 10.72 32.67 12.97
N ILE A 459 11.77 32.33 13.73
CA ILE A 459 13.06 33.04 13.66
C ILE A 459 13.70 32.86 12.29
N ALA A 460 13.73 31.63 11.76
CA ALA A 460 14.28 31.36 10.43
C ALA A 460 13.48 32.01 9.30
N ALA A 461 12.15 32.10 9.43
CA ALA A 461 11.27 32.62 8.39
C ALA A 461 11.52 34.11 8.06
N VAL A 462 12.01 34.90 9.02
CA VAL A 462 12.31 36.32 8.80
C VAL A 462 13.65 36.56 8.10
N LEU A 463 14.50 35.53 8.03
CA LEU A 463 15.78 35.62 7.34
C LEU A 463 15.58 35.50 5.82
N THR A 464 16.11 36.48 5.09
CA THR A 464 15.92 36.60 3.63
C THR A 464 17.26 36.75 2.90
N GLY A 465 17.23 36.56 1.58
CA GLY A 465 18.41 36.70 0.72
C GLY A 465 19.58 35.80 1.14
N ALA A 466 20.78 36.37 1.18
CA ALA A 466 22.03 35.66 1.54
C ALA A 466 22.08 35.20 3.01
N HIS A 467 21.20 35.71 3.86
CA HIS A 467 21.16 35.40 5.29
C HIS A 467 20.23 34.24 5.64
N ARG A 468 19.56 33.67 4.64
CA ARG A 468 18.66 32.53 4.78
C ARG A 468 19.44 31.21 4.92
N THR A 469 20.21 31.09 6.00
CA THR A 469 21.05 29.93 6.29
C THR A 469 20.86 29.46 7.72
N ALA A 470 21.02 28.15 7.95
CA ALA A 470 20.90 27.52 9.26
C ALA A 470 21.92 28.09 10.24
N ASN A 471 23.13 28.39 9.76
CA ASN A 471 24.15 29.05 10.59
C ASN A 471 23.71 30.42 11.10
N THR A 472 23.11 31.24 10.23
CA THR A 472 22.56 32.54 10.64
C THR A 472 21.44 32.37 11.66
N ALA A 473 20.49 31.47 11.40
CA ALA A 473 19.38 31.19 12.32
C ALA A 473 19.87 30.72 13.70
N ARG A 474 20.91 29.86 13.75
CA ARG A 474 21.47 29.35 15.01
C ARG A 474 21.95 30.44 15.95
N HIS A 475 22.52 31.54 15.45
CA HIS A 475 22.96 32.64 16.31
C HIS A 475 21.82 33.30 17.08
N PHE A 476 20.62 33.37 16.50
CA PHE A 476 19.44 33.94 17.16
C PHE A 476 18.70 32.89 17.99
N VAL A 477 18.56 31.67 17.47
CA VAL A 477 17.96 30.53 18.18
C VAL A 477 18.76 30.18 19.44
N GLY A 478 20.07 30.37 19.44
CA GLY A 478 20.99 30.04 20.53
C GLY A 478 21.07 31.05 21.68
N LEU A 479 20.31 32.16 21.66
CA LEU A 479 20.45 33.23 22.66
C LEU A 479 19.78 32.85 24.00
N PRO A 480 20.53 32.59 25.09
CA PRO A 480 19.94 32.25 26.38
C PRO A 480 19.24 33.48 27.00
N GLY A 481 18.13 33.27 27.72
CA GLY A 481 17.37 34.36 28.36
C GLY A 481 16.51 35.23 27.43
N TRP A 482 16.68 35.10 26.11
CA TRP A 482 15.85 35.84 25.16
C TRP A 482 14.51 35.13 24.94
N SER A 483 13.41 35.88 24.97
CA SER A 483 12.09 35.36 24.58
C SER A 483 12.05 35.04 23.08
N ALA A 484 11.20 34.11 22.66
CA ALA A 484 11.05 33.76 21.24
C ALA A 484 10.68 34.97 20.38
N ALA A 485 9.78 35.84 20.86
CA ALA A 485 9.39 37.07 20.16
C ALA A 485 10.57 38.03 19.98
N ASN A 486 11.38 38.24 21.02
CA ASN A 486 12.54 39.11 20.93
C ASN A 486 13.61 38.55 19.99
N ARG A 487 13.78 37.22 19.91
CA ARG A 487 14.70 36.59 18.93
C ARG A 487 14.23 36.82 17.49
N VAL A 488 12.93 36.76 17.23
CA VAL A 488 12.35 37.07 15.90
C VAL A 488 12.59 38.54 15.55
N LEU A 489 12.27 39.46 16.45
CA LEU A 489 12.49 40.90 16.24
C LEU A 489 13.97 41.22 16.04
N LEU A 490 14.87 40.54 16.76
CA LEU A 490 16.31 40.73 16.62
C LEU A 490 16.82 40.24 15.26
N ALA A 491 16.34 39.07 14.80
CA ALA A 491 16.65 38.57 13.47
C ALA A 491 16.14 39.50 12.36
N GLN A 492 14.96 40.10 12.54
CA GLN A 492 14.42 41.12 11.62
C GLN A 492 15.30 42.38 11.59
N ASP A 493 15.70 42.88 12.76
CA ASP A 493 16.55 44.07 12.86
C ASP A 493 17.95 43.84 12.28
N PHE A 494 18.50 42.63 12.45
CA PHE A 494 19.71 42.21 11.76
C PHE A 494 19.57 42.30 10.24
N ILE A 495 18.45 41.85 9.66
CA ILE A 495 18.21 41.96 8.22
C ILE A 495 18.10 43.43 7.79
N ALA A 496 17.40 44.26 8.56
CA ALA A 496 17.28 45.70 8.28
C ALA A 496 18.63 46.43 8.35
N ASN A 497 19.57 45.92 9.16
CA ASN A 497 20.87 46.52 9.43
C ASN A 497 22.04 45.60 9.04
N ALA A 498 21.88 44.74 8.03
CA ALA A 498 22.87 43.71 7.70
C ALA A 498 24.26 44.28 7.34
N GLY A 499 24.35 45.56 6.97
CA GLY A 499 25.61 46.27 6.75
C GLY A 499 26.39 46.64 8.03
N ALA A 500 25.81 46.49 9.22
CA ALA A 500 26.43 46.87 10.49
C ALA A 500 27.31 45.76 11.12
N GLY A 501 27.21 44.53 10.64
CA GLY A 501 27.98 43.38 11.12
C GLY A 501 27.39 42.04 10.70
N ALA A 502 28.14 40.96 10.93
CA ALA A 502 27.68 39.59 10.65
C ALA A 502 26.74 39.07 11.77
N ALA A 503 25.95 38.03 11.48
CA ALA A 503 24.95 37.51 12.42
C ALA A 503 25.54 37.02 13.75
N ASN A 504 26.74 36.43 13.71
CA ASN A 504 27.47 36.04 14.92
C ASN A 504 27.84 37.25 15.78
N GLU A 505 28.17 38.39 15.18
CA GLU A 505 28.51 39.62 15.91
C GLU A 505 27.30 40.21 16.62
N TRP A 506 26.15 40.17 15.96
CA TRP A 506 24.87 40.52 16.59
C TRP A 506 24.53 39.57 17.74
N GLY A 507 24.76 38.28 17.55
CA GLY A 507 24.64 37.26 18.59
C GLY A 507 25.56 37.53 19.79
N ASP A 508 26.83 37.86 19.55
CA ASP A 508 27.83 38.13 20.59
C ASP A 508 27.48 39.37 21.43
N VAL A 509 26.86 40.38 20.82
CA VAL A 509 26.36 41.57 21.54
C VAL A 509 25.08 41.26 22.32
N ALA A 510 24.20 40.42 21.78
CA ALA A 510 22.95 40.04 22.42
C ALA A 510 23.15 39.05 23.58
N PHE A 511 24.12 38.14 23.45
CA PHE A 511 24.40 37.05 24.39
C PHE A 511 24.59 37.49 25.86
N PRO A 512 25.37 38.54 26.19
CA PRO A 512 25.56 38.94 27.57
C PRO A 512 24.33 39.64 28.18
N LEU A 513 23.34 40.08 27.40
CA LEU A 513 22.19 40.81 27.93
C LEU A 513 21.23 39.87 28.67
N THR A 514 20.87 40.24 29.90
CA THR A 514 19.91 39.49 30.74
C THR A 514 18.46 39.78 30.33
N ASP A 515 17.48 38.93 30.70
CA ASP A 515 16.08 39.01 30.25
C ASP A 515 15.45 40.42 30.32
N ALA A 516 15.71 41.18 31.38
CA ALA A 516 15.19 42.55 31.54
C ALA A 516 15.82 43.57 30.58
N ARG A 517 16.98 43.26 30.01
CA ARG A 517 17.76 44.11 29.08
C ARG A 517 17.92 43.48 27.69
N ALA A 518 17.47 42.25 27.49
CA ALA A 518 17.49 41.47 26.25
C ALA A 518 16.42 41.97 25.26
N THR A 519 16.60 43.20 24.78
CA THR A 519 15.71 43.86 23.82
C THR A 519 16.46 44.22 22.55
N VAL A 520 15.73 44.24 21.43
CA VAL A 520 16.29 44.60 20.12
C VAL A 520 16.93 45.99 20.17
N ALA A 521 16.22 46.99 20.73
CA ALA A 521 16.73 48.35 20.84
C ALA A 521 18.10 48.45 21.54
N ASN A 522 18.33 47.63 22.58
CA ASN A 522 19.63 47.62 23.27
C ASN A 522 20.73 47.00 22.40
N VAL A 523 20.43 45.91 21.67
CA VAL A 523 21.39 45.29 20.75
C VAL A 523 21.71 46.21 19.59
N THR A 524 20.71 46.87 18.98
CA THR A 524 20.91 47.83 17.90
C THR A 524 21.79 48.99 18.36
N ALA A 525 21.54 49.54 19.56
CA ALA A 525 22.30 50.66 20.11
C ALA A 525 23.80 50.32 20.26
N PHE A 526 24.15 49.12 20.70
CA PHE A 526 25.55 48.69 20.85
C PHE A 526 26.15 48.15 19.56
N GLY A 527 25.37 47.40 18.78
CA GLY A 527 25.77 46.76 17.53
C GLY A 527 26.14 47.76 16.43
N THR A 528 25.57 48.96 16.45
CA THR A 528 25.79 50.00 15.43
C THR A 528 26.85 51.03 15.80
N ILE A 529 27.54 50.88 16.95
CA ILE A 529 28.59 51.82 17.35
C ILE A 529 29.77 51.71 16.37
N ALA A 530 29.95 52.76 15.56
CA ALA A 530 30.99 52.83 14.55
C ALA A 530 32.40 52.75 15.19
N ARG A 531 33.35 52.11 14.48
CA ARG A 531 34.78 52.00 14.89
C ARG A 531 35.03 51.22 16.18
N TRP A 532 34.05 50.46 16.66
CA TRP A 532 34.19 49.51 17.77
C TRP A 532 34.24 48.08 17.23
N THR A 533 35.09 47.24 17.81
CA THR A 533 35.13 45.80 17.50
C THR A 533 33.98 45.07 18.19
N THR A 534 33.60 43.89 17.68
CA THR A 534 32.54 43.04 18.25
C THR A 534 32.80 42.70 19.73
N ALA A 535 34.04 42.36 20.09
CA ALA A 535 34.42 42.08 21.47
C ALA A 535 34.23 43.30 22.39
N GLN A 536 34.53 44.51 21.90
CA GLN A 536 34.30 45.74 22.67
C GLN A 536 32.82 46.06 22.83
N ARG A 537 32.01 45.83 21.79
CA ARG A 537 30.53 46.00 21.85
C ARG A 537 29.91 45.00 22.83
N ALA A 538 30.34 43.74 22.80
CA ALA A 538 29.88 42.71 23.74
C ALA A 538 30.30 43.02 25.19
N ALA A 539 31.53 43.52 25.40
CA ALA A 539 31.98 43.97 26.72
C ALA A 539 31.13 45.14 27.23
N LEU A 540 30.78 46.09 26.36
CA LEU A 540 29.90 47.21 26.70
C LEU A 540 28.48 46.74 27.05
N ALA A 541 27.91 45.83 26.26
CA ALA A 541 26.61 45.22 26.53
C ALA A 541 26.61 44.47 27.88
N ARG A 542 27.70 43.79 28.23
CA ARG A 542 27.88 43.16 29.54
C ARG A 542 27.87 44.19 30.68
N ALA A 543 28.66 45.26 30.56
CA ALA A 543 28.71 46.35 31.54
C ALA A 543 27.36 47.08 31.68
N PHE A 544 26.56 47.14 30.61
CA PHE A 544 25.22 47.72 30.68
C PHE A 544 24.27 46.96 31.61
N ASN A 545 24.44 45.64 31.82
CA ASN A 545 23.61 44.90 32.76
C ASN A 545 23.84 45.33 34.22
N THR A 546 25.04 45.78 34.56
CA THR A 546 25.37 46.26 35.91
C THR A 546 25.00 47.73 36.11
N ASN A 547 24.34 48.36 35.13
CA ASN A 547 23.84 49.71 35.25
C ASN A 547 22.75 49.81 36.32
N THR A 548 23.07 50.45 37.44
CA THR A 548 22.20 50.61 38.61
C THR A 548 21.22 51.79 38.50
N ARG A 549 21.27 52.59 37.42
CA ARG A 549 20.38 53.73 37.18
C ARG A 549 19.64 53.64 35.84
N ASN A 550 18.55 54.41 35.69
CA ASN A 550 17.63 54.40 34.53
C ASN A 550 18.21 54.92 33.19
N SER A 551 19.54 54.99 33.03
CA SER A 551 20.14 55.34 31.73
C SER A 551 19.84 54.27 30.69
N THR A 552 19.52 54.72 29.47
CA THR A 552 19.14 53.85 28.35
C THR A 552 20.38 53.31 27.62
N ALA A 553 20.26 52.22 26.87
CA ALA A 553 21.36 51.73 26.04
C ALA A 553 21.84 52.77 25.01
N GLN A 554 20.92 53.64 24.55
CA GLN A 554 21.25 54.76 23.66
C GLN A 554 22.16 55.78 24.34
N ASP A 555 21.94 56.09 25.62
CA ASP A 555 22.84 56.97 26.38
C ASP A 555 24.26 56.38 26.46
N TRP A 556 24.35 55.08 26.75
CA TRP A 556 25.62 54.36 26.81
C TRP A 556 26.33 54.35 25.44
N ALA A 557 25.59 54.10 24.36
CA ALA A 557 26.10 54.14 23.00
C ALA A 557 26.61 55.53 22.61
N LEU A 558 25.87 56.60 22.96
CA LEU A 558 26.29 57.98 22.73
C LEU A 558 27.62 58.29 23.42
N ILE A 559 27.78 57.92 24.70
CA ILE A 559 29.03 58.11 25.43
C ILE A 559 30.16 57.27 24.82
N ALA A 560 29.87 56.03 24.41
CA ALA A 560 30.84 55.16 23.77
C ALA A 560 31.47 55.75 22.49
N THR A 561 30.72 56.55 21.73
CA THR A 561 31.27 57.21 20.52
C THR A 561 32.38 58.22 20.83
N GLN A 562 32.51 58.67 22.08
CA GLN A 562 33.51 59.65 22.50
C GLN A 562 34.88 59.03 22.78
N TYR A 563 34.96 57.70 22.89
CA TYR A 563 36.19 57.00 23.31
C TYR A 563 36.94 56.30 22.16
N GLY A 564 38.26 56.49 22.16
CA GLY A 564 39.27 55.84 21.32
C GLY A 564 40.11 54.77 22.06
N GLY A 565 40.92 53.97 21.35
CA GLY A 565 41.86 52.99 21.94
C GLY A 565 41.31 51.59 22.31
N ALA A 566 42.08 50.81 23.06
CA ALA A 566 41.72 49.43 23.47
C ALA A 566 40.67 49.37 24.59
N ASN A 567 40.73 50.30 25.55
CA ASN A 567 39.95 50.28 26.80
C ASN A 567 38.62 51.06 26.74
N ARG A 568 38.03 51.21 25.55
CA ARG A 568 36.85 52.07 25.36
C ARG A 568 35.64 51.62 26.18
N ALA A 569 35.37 50.31 26.25
CA ALA A 569 34.23 49.77 27.01
C ALA A 569 34.31 50.13 28.50
N LEU A 570 35.49 49.92 29.11
CA LEU A 570 35.75 50.29 30.50
C LEU A 570 35.65 51.80 30.73
N ARG A 571 36.14 52.62 29.80
CA ARG A 571 35.98 54.09 29.89
C ARG A 571 34.53 54.51 29.84
N THR A 572 33.72 53.92 28.95
CA THR A 572 32.27 54.19 28.90
C THR A 572 31.58 53.78 30.19
N GLU A 573 31.86 52.58 30.70
CA GLU A 573 31.31 52.08 31.96
C GLU A 573 31.64 53.03 33.11
N ARG A 574 32.90 53.43 33.26
CA ARG A 574 33.33 54.39 34.29
C ARG A 574 32.66 55.75 34.13
N HIS A 575 32.57 56.29 32.91
CA HIS A 575 31.86 57.54 32.65
C HIS A 575 30.40 57.43 33.14
N MET A 576 29.71 56.35 32.77
CA MET A 576 28.33 56.13 33.18
C MET A 576 28.19 55.95 34.69
N ALA A 577 29.13 55.27 35.34
CA ALA A 577 29.18 55.15 36.80
C ALA A 577 29.39 56.52 37.48
N TYR A 578 30.25 57.40 36.96
CA TYR A 578 30.43 58.75 37.50
C TYR A 578 29.18 59.61 37.34
N ARG A 579 28.51 59.57 36.18
CA ARG A 579 27.18 60.21 36.03
C ARG A 579 26.18 59.63 37.02
N ALA A 580 26.24 58.32 37.25
CA ALA A 580 25.47 57.62 38.27
C ALA A 580 25.96 57.86 39.71
N SER A 581 26.94 58.72 39.92
CA SER A 581 27.33 59.24 41.24
C SER A 581 27.06 60.75 41.34
N ASN A 582 26.24 61.30 40.44
CA ASN A 582 25.85 62.71 40.34
C ASN A 582 27.01 63.65 39.96
N TRP A 583 28.06 63.15 39.30
CA TRP A 583 29.03 64.04 38.65
C TRP A 583 28.39 64.71 37.43
N PRO A 584 28.43 66.05 37.32
CA PRO A 584 27.80 66.75 36.21
C PRO A 584 28.53 66.45 34.90
N ALA A 585 27.78 66.23 33.82
CA ALA A 585 28.35 65.91 32.50
C ALA A 585 29.17 67.07 31.90
N THR A 586 28.87 68.29 32.34
CA THR A 586 29.55 69.52 31.92
C THR A 586 29.66 70.46 33.12
N VAL A 587 30.76 71.19 33.24
CA VAL A 587 30.96 72.29 34.19
C VAL A 587 31.41 73.54 33.44
N ASN A 588 30.87 74.70 33.79
CA ASN A 588 31.23 75.96 33.14
C ASN A 588 32.31 76.68 33.96
N LEU A 589 33.53 76.74 33.44
CA LEU A 589 34.67 77.40 34.07
C LEU A 589 35.12 78.56 33.19
N GLY A 590 35.16 79.77 33.73
CA GLY A 590 35.56 80.98 32.98
C GLY A 590 34.72 81.25 31.72
N GLY A 591 33.44 80.86 31.71
CA GLY A 591 32.56 80.99 30.54
C GLY A 591 32.69 79.88 29.50
N VAL A 592 33.54 78.87 29.74
CA VAL A 592 33.76 77.73 28.84
C VAL A 592 33.24 76.44 29.46
N ALA A 593 32.52 75.64 28.67
CA ALA A 593 31.94 74.37 29.08
C ALA A 593 32.96 73.23 29.02
N TYR A 594 33.45 72.74 30.15
CA TYR A 594 34.33 71.56 30.23
C TYR A 594 33.48 70.30 30.36
N ARG A 595 33.79 69.27 29.57
CA ARG A 595 33.03 68.03 29.49
C ARG A 595 33.70 66.92 30.28
N LEU A 596 32.86 66.15 30.95
CA LEU A 596 33.23 64.94 31.67
C LEU A 596 33.80 63.88 30.72
N ARG A 597 34.93 63.27 31.08
CA ARG A 597 35.45 62.04 30.46
C ARG A 597 36.08 61.12 31.49
N ALA A 598 36.00 59.81 31.27
CA ALA A 598 36.75 58.82 32.03
C ALA A 598 38.18 58.65 31.49
N MET A 599 39.14 58.55 32.40
CA MET A 599 40.50 58.12 32.08
C MET A 599 40.57 56.60 31.92
N GLY A 600 41.55 56.11 31.17
CA GLY A 600 41.68 54.67 30.96
C GLY A 600 43.02 54.21 30.40
N ARG A 601 44.11 54.51 31.10
CA ARG A 601 45.20 53.52 31.18
C ARG A 601 44.76 52.43 32.16
N ASP A 602 45.24 51.21 31.95
CA ASP A 602 44.79 50.02 32.68
C ASP A 602 44.93 50.17 34.21
N ASP A 603 45.86 51.01 34.66
CA ASP A 603 46.19 51.19 36.08
C ASP A 603 45.71 52.54 36.65
N ASP A 604 45.15 53.42 35.82
CA ASP A 604 44.81 54.80 36.21
C ASP A 604 43.29 54.98 36.27
N VAL A 605 42.75 54.94 37.49
CA VAL A 605 41.33 55.14 37.75
C VAL A 605 41.10 56.64 37.96
N GLY A 606 40.36 57.28 37.05
CA GLY A 606 40.00 58.67 37.29
C GLY A 606 39.10 59.29 36.25
N LEU A 607 38.85 60.57 36.47
CA LEU A 607 37.85 61.38 35.78
C LEU A 607 38.52 62.67 35.34
N VAL A 608 38.28 63.12 34.12
CA VAL A 608 38.82 64.37 33.59
C VAL A 608 37.71 65.26 33.07
N TYR A 609 37.76 66.55 33.39
CA TYR A 609 36.97 67.60 32.76
C TYR A 609 37.85 68.35 31.78
N GLU A 610 37.60 68.20 30.49
CA GLU A 610 38.42 68.75 29.41
C GLU A 610 37.58 69.59 28.43
N LEU A 611 38.25 70.35 27.56
CA LEU A 611 37.59 71.21 26.59
C LEU A 611 36.82 70.42 25.50
N PRO A 612 35.68 70.93 24.99
CA PRO A 612 34.87 70.25 23.99
C PRO A 612 35.58 70.00 22.66
N THR A 613 36.58 70.81 22.35
CA THR A 613 37.36 70.76 21.10
C THR A 613 38.30 69.56 21.03
N GLY A 614 38.40 68.75 22.09
CA GLY A 614 39.40 67.69 22.21
C GLY A 614 40.82 68.25 22.45
N ALA A 615 40.93 69.56 22.71
CA ALA A 615 42.15 70.14 23.22
C ALA A 615 42.46 69.51 24.58
N GLN A 616 43.65 68.95 24.70
CA GLN A 616 44.09 68.26 25.91
C GLN A 616 44.23 69.23 27.08
N PHE A 617 44.34 70.54 26.86
CA PHE A 617 44.57 71.52 27.92
C PHE A 617 43.79 72.83 27.66
N PRO A 618 43.48 73.60 28.72
CA PRO A 618 43.53 73.18 30.13
C PRO A 618 42.49 72.10 30.45
N HIS A 619 42.72 71.31 31.50
CA HIS A 619 41.79 70.30 31.98
C HIS A 619 41.91 70.10 33.51
N ILE A 620 40.92 69.44 34.10
CA ILE A 620 40.93 69.06 35.53
C ILE A 620 40.88 67.54 35.62
N THR A 621 41.89 66.93 36.23
CA THR A 621 42.00 65.49 36.41
C THR A 621 41.81 65.11 37.87
N ILE A 622 40.89 64.18 38.12
CA ILE A 622 40.61 63.57 39.43
C ILE A 622 41.15 62.15 39.40
N HIS A 623 42.16 61.88 40.21
CA HIS A 623 42.85 60.59 40.29
C HIS A 623 42.24 59.69 41.36
N ALA A 624 42.47 58.38 41.26
CA ALA A 624 42.10 57.34 42.23
C ALA A 624 40.63 57.38 42.70
N LEU A 625 39.69 57.77 41.83
CA LEU A 625 38.29 57.93 42.20
C LEU A 625 37.58 56.56 42.28
N GLU A 626 37.10 56.20 43.46
CA GLU A 626 36.07 55.16 43.59
C GLU A 626 34.82 55.58 42.82
N VAL A 627 34.42 54.77 41.84
CA VAL A 627 33.30 55.04 40.90
C VAL A 627 31.95 55.30 41.59
N THR A 628 31.83 54.95 42.87
CA THR A 628 30.62 55.07 43.70
C THR A 628 30.54 56.37 44.51
N ARG A 629 31.59 57.20 44.54
CA ARG A 629 31.60 58.44 45.36
C ARG A 629 30.99 59.63 44.62
N SER A 630 30.09 60.33 45.31
CA SER A 630 29.55 61.62 44.84
C SER A 630 30.57 62.75 44.96
N PRO A 631 30.43 63.87 44.21
CA PRO A 631 31.32 65.01 44.34
C PRO A 631 31.44 65.54 45.78
N ALA A 632 30.31 65.62 46.49
CA ALA A 632 30.27 66.12 47.87
C ALA A 632 31.06 65.21 48.82
N THR A 633 30.86 63.90 48.73
CA THR A 633 31.57 62.90 49.54
C THR A 633 33.07 62.88 49.21
N TRP A 634 33.43 63.00 47.93
CA TRP A 634 34.83 63.02 47.51
C TRP A 634 35.56 64.26 48.03
N ARG A 635 34.94 65.45 47.92
CA ARG A 635 35.50 66.72 48.41
C ARG A 635 35.74 66.69 49.92
N GLN A 636 34.80 66.14 50.69
CA GLN A 636 34.93 66.01 52.15
C GLN A 636 36.06 65.07 52.57
N ALA A 637 36.39 64.06 51.75
CA ALA A 637 37.43 63.10 52.04
C ALA A 637 38.86 63.63 51.79
N GLY A 638 39.02 64.90 51.36
CA GLY A 638 40.32 65.55 51.17
C GLY A 638 41.23 64.78 50.23
N GLN A 639 40.69 64.38 49.07
CA GLN A 639 41.41 63.60 48.06
C GLN A 639 42.12 64.51 47.05
N ASP A 640 43.05 63.92 46.29
CA ASP A 640 43.93 64.65 45.37
C ASP A 640 43.31 64.79 43.97
N TYR A 641 43.34 66.01 43.42
CA TYR A 641 43.04 66.29 42.00
C TYR A 641 44.08 67.26 41.43
N GLN A 642 44.14 67.37 40.12
CA GLN A 642 45.10 68.20 39.41
C GLN A 642 44.39 69.13 38.45
N VAL A 643 44.80 70.39 38.43
CA VAL A 643 44.49 71.32 37.35
C VAL A 643 45.70 71.34 36.42
N VAL A 644 45.50 71.04 35.13
CA VAL A 644 46.58 70.98 34.16
C VAL A 644 46.34 72.05 33.09
N LEU A 645 47.30 72.96 32.94
CA LEU A 645 47.14 74.14 32.08
C LEU A 645 47.72 73.96 30.68
N ASP A 646 48.72 73.10 30.51
CA ASP A 646 49.39 72.80 29.24
C ASP A 646 50.22 71.50 29.36
N ASP A 647 50.93 71.09 28.31
CA ASP A 647 51.85 69.96 28.37
C ASP A 647 53.05 70.21 29.31
N GLY A 648 53.40 69.20 30.11
CA GLY A 648 54.58 69.21 30.99
C GLY A 648 54.30 69.33 32.50
N ALA A 649 55.23 68.78 33.30
CA ALA A 649 55.11 68.67 34.75
C ALA A 649 55.01 70.03 35.47
N GLY A 650 55.68 71.08 34.95
CA GLY A 650 55.64 72.45 35.50
C GLY A 650 54.31 73.19 35.26
N ARG A 651 53.34 72.56 34.60
CA ARG A 651 52.00 73.10 34.30
C ARG A 651 50.89 72.24 34.89
N THR A 652 51.24 71.31 35.78
CA THR A 652 50.32 70.45 36.55
C THR A 652 50.26 70.92 38.00
N TYR A 653 49.08 71.28 38.48
CA TYR A 653 48.86 71.89 39.79
C TYR A 653 48.02 70.94 40.65
N PRO A 654 48.63 70.16 41.56
CA PRO A 654 47.93 69.27 42.47
C PRO A 654 47.24 70.04 43.62
N TYR A 655 46.05 69.58 43.99
CA TYR A 655 45.23 70.10 45.06
C TYR A 655 44.69 68.96 45.91
N ARG A 656 44.55 69.20 47.21
CA ARG A 656 43.87 68.32 48.17
C ARG A 656 42.67 69.06 48.76
N GLY A 657 41.45 68.66 48.38
CA GLY A 657 40.24 69.43 48.74
C GLY A 657 40.22 70.83 48.11
N ASN A 658 40.44 71.89 48.90
CA ASN A 658 40.62 73.26 48.36
C ASN A 658 42.07 73.76 48.50
N ALA A 659 42.98 72.97 49.09
CA ALA A 659 44.33 73.37 49.39
C ALA A 659 45.28 73.02 48.24
N TYR A 660 46.04 74.00 47.74
CA TYR A 660 47.11 73.76 46.76
C TYR A 660 48.29 73.04 47.44
N SER A 661 48.75 71.94 46.85
CA SER A 661 49.81 71.08 47.41
C SER A 661 50.99 70.95 46.42
N PRO A 662 51.78 72.02 46.21
CA PRO A 662 52.71 72.14 45.08
C PRO A 662 53.71 70.98 44.95
N PHE A 663 53.98 70.58 43.71
CA PHE A 663 55.21 69.83 43.41
C PHE A 663 56.44 70.73 43.60
N PRO A 664 57.57 70.18 44.06
CA PRO A 664 58.84 70.92 44.10
C PRO A 664 59.19 71.44 42.69
N GLY A 665 59.25 72.76 42.51
CA GLY A 665 59.64 73.41 41.25
C GLY A 665 58.52 74.08 40.42
N ASN A 666 57.27 74.13 40.89
CA ASN A 666 56.18 74.81 40.15
C ASN A 666 56.27 76.35 40.25
N PRO A 667 56.22 77.10 39.12
CA PRO A 667 56.30 78.57 39.11
C PRO A 667 55.04 79.26 39.66
N ALA A 668 55.22 80.26 40.53
CA ALA A 668 54.15 80.92 41.28
C ALA A 668 53.09 81.65 40.41
N ALA A 669 53.47 82.18 39.24
CA ALA A 669 52.56 82.99 38.41
C ALA A 669 51.42 82.18 37.76
N ALA A 670 51.66 80.91 37.42
CA ALA A 670 50.64 80.04 36.84
C ALA A 670 49.78 79.32 37.90
N ALA A 671 50.14 79.42 39.18
CA ALA A 671 49.33 78.94 40.31
C ALA A 671 48.04 79.77 40.51
N ALA A 672 48.03 81.07 40.20
CA ALA A 672 46.84 81.92 40.35
C ALA A 672 45.71 81.53 39.37
N THR A 673 46.06 81.27 38.10
CA THR A 673 45.11 80.79 37.09
C THR A 673 44.58 79.40 37.45
N ALA A 674 45.46 78.49 37.88
CA ALA A 674 45.05 77.15 38.33
C ALA A 674 44.14 77.21 39.57
N ALA A 675 44.42 78.09 40.53
CA ALA A 675 43.61 78.27 41.73
C ALA A 675 42.21 78.85 41.40
N THR A 676 42.14 79.75 40.41
CA THR A 676 40.87 80.29 39.93
C THR A 676 40.02 79.20 39.28
N LEU A 677 40.60 78.38 38.40
CA LEU A 677 39.92 77.25 37.76
C LEU A 677 39.48 76.20 38.79
N ALA A 678 40.33 75.86 39.76
CA ALA A 678 39.99 74.97 40.87
C ALA A 678 38.82 75.50 41.71
N GLY A 679 38.81 76.79 42.04
CA GLY A 679 37.72 77.42 42.78
C GLY A 679 36.41 77.45 42.00
N GLN A 680 36.47 77.77 40.70
CA GLN A 680 35.30 77.74 39.82
C GLN A 680 34.75 76.33 39.65
N PHE A 681 35.62 75.31 39.58
CA PHE A 681 35.24 73.92 39.43
C PHE A 681 34.37 73.43 40.59
N TRP A 682 34.84 73.60 41.83
CA TRP A 682 34.07 73.25 43.03
C TRP A 682 32.93 74.22 43.37
N GLY A 683 32.82 75.34 42.64
CA GLY A 683 31.64 76.20 42.67
C GLY A 683 30.58 75.77 41.66
N ALA A 684 30.98 75.06 40.59
CA ALA A 684 30.10 74.56 39.54
C ALA A 684 29.56 73.14 39.81
N ILE A 685 30.18 72.40 40.73
CA ILE A 685 29.79 71.06 41.20
C ILE A 685 29.45 71.13 42.69
#